data_AF-A0A2A2Y617-F1
#
_entry.id   AF-A0A2A2Y617-F1
#
_cell.length_a   1.000
_cell.length_b   1.000
_cell.length_c   1.000
_cell.angle_alpha   90.00
_cell.angle_beta   90.00
_cell.angle_gamma   90.00
#
_symmetry.space_group_name_H-M   'P 1'
#
loop_
_entity.id
_entity.type
_entity.pdbx_description
1 polymer ?
#
loop_
_entity_poly.entity_id
_entity_poly.type
_entity_poly.pdbx_seq_one_letter_code
_entity_poly.pdbx_strand_id
1 'polypeptide(L)'
;MKNKTHLLTALTLLTPMVHATVTSLGVDTTTQANWRTAANASYAPDNQYGTSGYVVFGLNTATSVFLYNFDISVANANNASSLPSGISLTTVDSSIGMWSGNGNFGNLQDPGNGNALTPAPLLANSAGPKRFTISRSHPTPMRLTLMTASGDGAAATYSPSVDDGSGAVSTSHTHTVNGVVYHVFDISSGFSDIVINITSSPNWSLTGMAFDDVLPPPVTVNWINDGNGNWSSSANWDAAVPNAAQVRAVLASPPLTGPATLTLDVPVTLGLLDISGLETYTLAGADSLTLDNGGLDSVITVANGLHEISAPVVLAGNATVKPAIGSELTLSGSLTGSSTFGIVGPGTMKLSGNFTGFTGGFAINNSGALEISPSTPLTFTNLLSGSGSLRHSGTGLVTISGMNTWSGGLVVTGGGSVSASSSAALGTGPITLANGTLTITGESNLGNRSLPIGSGDGALVIPTGITVTSRAPGPAGGGELVKSGGGAWVIPLAVGTSTFRLDVSEGSADLRAVDTYGSAASSNLTLRIGPGALVTNGAAAPAFEGFNAMAALELEGGELRATNGISVLNPFQGSGIFEAYLIRNSIVVTGTAPSLISDVGQAEGAITIGGVVNNGDGFNSPLSIDVADVTTSAASDLIVSAKLQDNAPVNFYLPRLKSGIVKSGTGTLELSGLNIFTGNTQVDEGALILAASGRMLFVLGASSGTSNQLSGAGAVTIEGDFAIETAAAAALASGTWTLENVPSQAGPYGAGFEVTNPDGTPWTDAGGNKWTKDGGEGKTWTFNETTGVLELTSGGNFASWALTNSVTGGADGDSDNDGIPNLVEYALNLNPAGSDGFAGTLTAGLLSFTKRADAVTNGDVTYTIEESDDLGINDPWQAVTPTTNDAGIISYQLPSGATRKFARFVTTQNP
;
A
#
# COMPACT_ATOMS: atom_id res chain seq x y z
N MET A 1 62.20 88.65 -9.90
CA MET A 1 61.26 89.79 -9.95
C MET A 1 59.95 89.39 -10.59
N LYS A 2 58.91 89.24 -9.76
CA LYS A 2 57.52 89.70 -9.98
C LYS A 2 56.73 89.26 -11.24
N ASN A 3 55.70 88.43 -10.98
CA ASN A 3 54.28 88.69 -11.22
C ASN A 3 53.78 89.04 -12.65
N LYS A 4 52.99 88.14 -13.27
CA LYS A 4 51.50 88.18 -13.30
C LYS A 4 50.92 87.30 -14.42
N THR A 5 50.09 86.36 -13.97
CA THR A 5 48.78 85.91 -14.48
C THR A 5 48.28 86.51 -15.81
N HIS A 6 48.02 85.65 -16.79
CA HIS A 6 46.95 85.84 -17.77
C HIS A 6 46.08 84.59 -17.83
N LEU A 7 44.82 84.77 -17.39
CA LEU A 7 43.68 83.89 -17.60
C LEU A 7 43.54 83.55 -19.09
N LEU A 8 43.53 82.25 -19.42
CA LEU A 8 42.94 81.76 -20.65
C LEU A 8 41.82 80.80 -20.26
N THR A 9 40.59 81.30 -20.40
CA THR A 9 39.32 80.62 -20.18
C THR A 9 39.22 79.45 -21.18
N ALA A 10 39.36 78.22 -20.68
CA ALA A 10 39.00 77.03 -21.42
C ALA A 10 37.46 76.96 -21.47
N LEU A 11 36.90 77.23 -22.65
CA LEU A 11 35.51 76.94 -22.97
C LEU A 11 35.39 75.42 -23.12
N THR A 12 35.17 74.71 -22.01
CA THR A 12 34.73 73.32 -22.04
C THR A 12 33.36 73.28 -22.68
N LEU A 13 33.26 72.74 -23.91
CA LEU A 13 32.00 72.24 -24.42
C LEU A 13 31.49 71.21 -23.41
N LEU A 14 30.44 71.56 -22.65
CA LEU A 14 29.61 70.57 -21.99
C LEU A 14 28.97 69.75 -23.11
N THR A 15 29.52 68.57 -23.38
CA THR A 15 28.69 67.48 -23.89
C THR A 15 27.56 67.30 -22.87
N PRO A 16 26.28 67.34 -23.26
CA PRO A 16 25.21 67.03 -22.32
C PRO A 16 25.50 65.64 -21.76
N MET A 17 25.59 65.53 -20.43
CA MET A 17 25.56 64.22 -19.79
C MET A 17 24.27 63.57 -20.27
N VAL A 18 24.38 62.51 -21.06
CA VAL A 18 23.25 61.65 -21.40
C VAL A 18 22.78 61.10 -20.05
N HIS A 19 21.73 61.70 -19.48
CA HIS A 19 21.06 61.10 -18.35
C HIS A 19 20.51 59.76 -18.84
N ALA A 20 20.72 58.70 -18.05
CA ALA A 20 19.96 57.46 -18.27
C ALA A 20 18.47 57.85 -18.29
N THR A 21 17.73 57.40 -19.29
CA THR A 21 16.30 57.70 -19.38
C THR A 21 15.51 56.70 -18.54
N VAL A 22 14.33 57.09 -18.05
CA VAL A 22 13.34 56.12 -17.55
C VAL A 22 13.22 54.99 -18.57
N THR A 23 13.24 53.74 -18.12
CA THR A 23 13.12 52.57 -18.99
C THR A 23 11.96 51.71 -18.54
N SER A 24 11.06 51.34 -19.46
CA SER A 24 10.01 50.37 -19.20
C SER A 24 10.58 48.95 -19.29
N LEU A 25 10.35 48.14 -18.26
CA LEU A 25 10.72 46.72 -18.24
C LEU A 25 9.57 45.81 -18.67
N GLY A 26 8.33 46.33 -18.69
CA GLY A 26 7.16 45.59 -19.18
C GLY A 26 5.92 45.74 -18.31
N VAL A 27 4.92 44.92 -18.64
CA VAL A 27 3.63 44.79 -17.95
C VAL A 27 3.43 43.31 -17.64
N ASP A 28 2.96 43.02 -16.42
CA ASP A 28 2.69 41.65 -15.97
C ASP A 28 1.24 41.45 -15.53
N THR A 29 0.67 40.33 -15.97
CA THR A 29 -0.68 39.87 -15.65
C THR A 29 -0.57 38.54 -14.91
N THR A 30 -1.35 38.35 -13.86
CA THR A 30 -1.27 37.19 -12.94
C THR A 30 -1.58 35.81 -13.55
N THR A 31 -1.57 35.65 -14.88
CA THR A 31 -1.82 34.39 -15.61
C THR A 31 -0.64 33.90 -16.46
N GLN A 32 0.44 34.67 -16.63
CA GLN A 32 1.72 34.17 -17.14
C GLN A 32 2.85 34.56 -16.17
N ALA A 33 4.02 33.96 -16.37
CA ALA A 33 5.30 34.28 -15.76
C ALA A 33 5.34 35.65 -15.07
N ASN A 34 4.95 35.70 -13.79
CA ASN A 34 4.96 36.94 -13.03
C ASN A 34 6.41 37.43 -13.04
N TRP A 35 6.71 38.61 -13.58
CA TRP A 35 8.09 39.10 -13.70
C TRP A 35 8.85 39.12 -12.36
N ARG A 36 8.14 39.17 -11.22
CA ARG A 36 8.70 39.00 -9.86
C ARG A 36 8.89 37.53 -9.43
N THR A 37 8.29 36.54 -10.11
CA THR A 37 8.58 35.09 -9.94
C THR A 37 9.33 34.45 -11.12
N ALA A 38 9.35 35.06 -12.30
CA ALA A 38 9.82 34.45 -13.54
C ALA A 38 11.10 35.07 -14.13
N ALA A 39 11.50 36.28 -13.69
CA ALA A 39 12.81 36.83 -14.04
C ALA A 39 13.85 36.71 -12.90
N ASN A 40 13.43 36.42 -11.67
CA ASN A 40 14.33 36.14 -10.56
C ASN A 40 13.57 35.39 -9.46
N ALA A 41 13.65 34.05 -9.44
CA ALA A 41 12.92 33.16 -8.51
C ALA A 41 13.44 33.20 -7.06
N SER A 42 13.91 34.36 -6.63
CA SER A 42 14.81 34.62 -5.50
C SER A 42 14.10 35.27 -4.30
N TYR A 43 12.78 35.36 -4.34
CA TYR A 43 12.01 36.03 -3.30
C TYR A 43 10.83 35.15 -2.84
N ALA A 44 10.78 34.80 -1.55
CA ALA A 44 9.66 34.15 -0.86
C ALA A 44 9.49 34.78 0.54
N PRO A 45 8.31 34.75 1.22
CA PRO A 45 6.95 34.40 0.77
C PRO A 45 5.96 35.59 0.71
N ASP A 46 6.34 36.85 0.96
CA ASP A 46 5.39 38.00 0.99
C ASP A 46 5.68 39.11 -0.03
N ASN A 47 6.48 38.81 -1.07
CA ASN A 47 7.12 39.77 -1.96
C ASN A 47 6.22 40.46 -3.00
N GLN A 48 4.97 40.79 -2.64
CA GLN A 48 4.02 41.47 -3.52
C GLN A 48 4.23 42.99 -3.57
N TYR A 49 4.95 43.58 -2.61
CA TYR A 49 4.95 45.04 -2.39
C TYR A 49 6.30 45.77 -2.55
N GLY A 50 7.42 45.10 -2.83
CA GLY A 50 8.72 45.74 -3.10
C GLY A 50 9.65 45.79 -1.88
N THR A 51 10.95 45.57 -2.11
CA THR A 51 11.93 45.28 -1.05
C THR A 51 12.47 46.53 -0.36
N SER A 52 12.52 47.66 -1.06
CA SER A 52 13.00 48.94 -0.51
C SER A 52 11.87 49.76 0.09
N GLY A 53 10.62 49.48 -0.30
CA GLY A 53 9.43 50.06 0.30
C GLY A 53 8.19 49.99 -0.60
N TYR A 54 7.04 50.43 -0.07
CA TYR A 54 5.75 50.33 -0.73
C TYR A 54 4.70 51.33 -0.22
N VAL A 55 3.64 51.47 -1.00
CA VAL A 55 2.37 52.09 -0.59
C VAL A 55 1.19 51.39 -1.26
N VAL A 56 0.20 50.99 -0.48
CA VAL A 56 -1.08 50.46 -0.95
C VAL A 56 -2.18 51.39 -0.45
N PHE A 57 -2.95 51.94 -1.38
CA PHE A 57 -3.97 52.94 -1.06
C PHE A 57 -5.27 52.27 -0.60
N GLY A 58 -5.87 52.77 0.49
CA GLY A 58 -7.19 52.32 0.95
C GLY A 58 -7.19 51.09 1.88
N LEU A 59 -6.05 50.43 2.07
CA LEU A 59 -5.93 49.26 2.95
C LEU A 59 -5.59 49.70 4.38
N ASN A 60 -6.48 49.41 5.34
CA ASN A 60 -6.20 49.62 6.76
C ASN A 60 -5.30 48.49 7.30
N THR A 61 -4.11 48.83 7.78
CA THR A 61 -3.11 47.87 8.28
C THR A 61 -3.50 47.18 9.59
N ALA A 62 -4.43 47.74 10.36
CA ALA A 62 -4.86 47.16 11.64
C ALA A 62 -6.00 46.13 11.47
N THR A 63 -6.80 46.23 10.41
CA THR A 63 -7.98 45.37 10.20
C THR A 63 -7.92 44.56 8.92
N SER A 64 -6.95 44.82 8.04
CA SER A 64 -6.79 44.19 6.72
C SER A 64 -8.06 44.32 5.85
N VAL A 65 -8.83 45.40 6.05
CA VAL A 65 -10.10 45.69 5.36
C VAL A 65 -10.02 47.05 4.68
N PHE A 66 -10.49 47.12 3.44
CA PHE A 66 -10.66 48.37 2.70
C PHE A 66 -11.90 49.12 3.18
N LEU A 67 -11.76 50.41 3.51
CA LEU A 67 -12.86 51.23 4.05
C LEU A 67 -13.53 52.08 2.95
N TYR A 68 -14.85 52.25 3.03
CA TYR A 68 -15.59 53.13 2.11
C TYR A 68 -15.31 54.62 2.40
N ASN A 69 -15.15 55.45 1.36
CA ASN A 69 -14.73 56.87 1.43
C ASN A 69 -13.37 57.07 2.11
N PHE A 70 -12.31 56.60 1.46
CA PHE A 70 -10.95 56.61 2.00
C PHE A 70 -10.12 57.78 1.44
N ASP A 71 -9.44 58.52 2.31
CA ASP A 71 -8.49 59.57 1.92
C ASP A 71 -7.18 58.94 1.41
N ILE A 72 -6.94 59.03 0.10
CA ILE A 72 -5.73 58.49 -0.55
C ILE A 72 -4.51 59.41 -0.40
N SER A 73 -4.65 60.54 0.31
CA SER A 73 -3.49 61.36 0.64
C SER A 73 -2.49 60.54 1.46
N VAL A 74 -1.22 60.67 1.13
CA VAL A 74 -0.13 60.01 1.88
C VAL A 74 -0.02 60.48 3.33
N ALA A 75 -0.70 61.59 3.68
CA ALA A 75 -0.78 62.11 5.04
C ALA A 75 -1.80 61.32 5.89
N ASN A 76 -2.64 60.50 5.26
CA ASN A 76 -3.56 59.61 5.97
C ASN A 76 -2.80 58.41 6.55
N ALA A 77 -2.67 58.39 7.88
CA ALA A 77 -2.01 57.33 8.64
C ALA A 77 -2.67 55.94 8.49
N ASN A 78 -3.84 55.85 7.86
CA ASN A 78 -4.51 54.59 7.60
C ASN A 78 -4.07 53.89 6.31
N ASN A 79 -3.26 54.53 5.45
CA ASN A 79 -2.68 53.85 4.27
C ASN A 79 -1.62 52.84 4.70
N ALA A 80 -1.65 51.64 4.11
CA ALA A 80 -0.56 50.68 4.27
C ALA A 80 0.66 51.15 3.48
N SER A 81 1.66 51.69 4.18
CA SER A 81 2.88 52.19 3.53
C SER A 81 4.10 51.99 4.40
N SER A 82 5.22 51.73 3.72
CA SER A 82 6.57 51.72 4.27
C SER A 82 7.47 52.29 3.18
N LEU A 83 7.62 53.62 3.14
CA LEU A 83 8.37 54.26 2.07
C LEU A 83 9.89 54.19 2.34
N PRO A 84 10.72 54.04 1.29
CA PRO A 84 12.17 54.10 1.47
C PRO A 84 12.60 55.42 2.10
N SER A 85 13.69 55.39 2.88
CA SER A 85 14.24 56.61 3.49
C SER A 85 14.52 57.67 2.43
N GLY A 86 13.99 58.87 2.64
CA GLY A 86 14.22 60.00 1.75
C GLY A 86 13.36 60.02 0.49
N ILE A 87 12.38 59.12 0.38
CA ILE A 87 11.31 59.16 -0.62
C ILE A 87 10.03 59.68 0.05
N SER A 88 9.35 60.61 -0.61
CA SER A 88 8.00 61.02 -0.27
C SER A 88 7.11 61.00 -1.51
N LEU A 89 5.81 60.83 -1.30
CA LEU A 89 4.84 60.74 -2.37
C LEU A 89 3.78 61.81 -2.14
N THR A 90 3.29 62.47 -3.17
CA THR A 90 2.17 63.40 -3.12
C THR A 90 1.24 63.15 -4.30
N THR A 91 -0.02 63.55 -4.17
CA THR A 91 -1.01 63.47 -5.23
C THR A 91 -1.82 64.75 -5.25
N VAL A 92 -2.19 65.21 -6.44
CA VAL A 92 -3.13 66.33 -6.63
C VAL A 92 -4.59 65.90 -6.55
N ASP A 93 -4.82 64.59 -6.39
CA ASP A 93 -6.14 63.98 -6.35
C ASP A 93 -6.50 63.62 -4.90
N SER A 94 -7.26 64.49 -4.24
CA SER A 94 -7.63 64.36 -2.82
C SER A 94 -9.07 63.94 -2.60
N SER A 95 -9.83 63.60 -3.65
CA SER A 95 -11.28 63.32 -3.59
C SER A 95 -11.64 62.07 -4.39
N ILE A 96 -11.10 60.93 -4.00
CA ILE A 96 -11.37 59.62 -4.61
C ILE A 96 -12.40 58.85 -3.77
N GLY A 97 -13.43 58.29 -4.42
CA GLY A 97 -14.40 57.40 -3.79
C GLY A 97 -14.00 55.93 -3.98
N MET A 98 -14.37 55.06 -3.04
CA MET A 98 -14.17 53.61 -3.19
C MET A 98 -15.49 52.96 -3.63
N TRP A 99 -15.47 52.17 -4.70
CA TRP A 99 -16.65 51.52 -5.29
C TRP A 99 -16.55 49.99 -5.22
N SER A 100 -17.46 49.32 -4.51
CA SER A 100 -17.47 47.86 -4.43
C SER A 100 -18.16 47.24 -5.65
N GLY A 101 -17.37 46.65 -6.55
CA GLY A 101 -17.87 45.69 -7.53
C GLY A 101 -17.98 44.28 -6.93
N ASN A 102 -18.81 43.42 -7.52
CA ASN A 102 -19.09 42.06 -7.02
C ASN A 102 -17.97 41.02 -7.29
N GLY A 103 -16.75 41.43 -7.64
CA GLY A 103 -15.66 40.55 -8.09
C GLY A 103 -14.46 40.45 -7.13
N ASN A 104 -13.85 39.27 -7.03
CA ASN A 104 -12.60 39.03 -6.29
C ASN A 104 -11.37 39.44 -7.14
N PHE A 105 -10.35 40.07 -6.55
CA PHE A 105 -9.15 40.61 -7.23
C PHE A 105 -8.05 39.55 -7.54
N GLY A 106 -8.28 38.28 -7.20
CA GLY A 106 -7.20 37.29 -7.13
C GLY A 106 -6.38 37.44 -5.83
N ASN A 107 -5.27 36.71 -5.72
CA ASN A 107 -4.52 36.51 -4.46
C ASN A 107 -3.62 37.70 -4.02
N LEU A 108 -4.14 38.93 -3.99
CA LEU A 108 -3.42 40.02 -3.32
C LEU A 108 -3.38 39.71 -1.81
N GLN A 109 -2.21 39.46 -1.24
CA GLN A 109 -2.04 39.07 0.18
C GLN A 109 -1.77 40.29 1.05
N ASP A 110 -2.20 40.25 2.31
CA ASP A 110 -1.90 41.28 3.33
C ASP A 110 -0.37 41.36 3.61
N PRO A 111 0.24 42.58 3.61
CA PRO A 111 1.64 42.79 3.99
C PRO A 111 2.02 42.30 5.40
N GLY A 112 1.06 42.12 6.31
CA GLY A 112 1.33 41.76 7.70
C GLY A 112 1.10 40.31 8.09
N ASN A 113 0.28 39.53 7.35
CA ASN A 113 -0.24 38.26 7.89
C ASN A 113 -0.70 37.19 6.87
N GLY A 114 -0.34 37.26 5.59
CA GLY A 114 -0.57 36.16 4.62
C GLY A 114 -2.03 35.76 4.38
N ASN A 115 -2.99 36.54 4.86
CA ASN A 115 -4.43 36.27 4.70
C ASN A 115 -4.92 36.66 3.29
N ALA A 116 -5.87 35.89 2.76
CA ALA A 116 -6.61 36.25 1.56
C ALA A 116 -7.53 37.44 1.87
N LEU A 117 -7.36 38.55 1.14
CA LEU A 117 -8.18 39.75 1.31
C LEU A 117 -9.64 39.47 0.85
N THR A 118 -10.62 39.97 1.62
CA THR A 118 -12.06 39.88 1.28
C THR A 118 -12.41 40.77 0.07
N PRO A 119 -13.57 40.58 -0.60
CA PRO A 119 -13.94 41.34 -1.81
C PRO A 119 -13.83 42.85 -1.56
N ALA A 120 -12.85 43.47 -2.18
CA ALA A 120 -12.48 44.85 -1.90
C ALA A 120 -13.14 45.82 -2.90
N PRO A 121 -13.41 47.07 -2.50
CA PRO A 121 -13.85 48.10 -3.42
C PRO A 121 -12.72 48.66 -4.29
N LEU A 122 -13.02 48.91 -5.56
CA LEU A 122 -12.20 49.60 -6.55
C LEU A 122 -12.08 51.10 -6.22
N LEU A 123 -10.88 51.68 -6.31
CA LEU A 123 -10.70 53.14 -6.26
C LEU A 123 -11.35 53.78 -7.49
N ALA A 124 -12.53 54.39 -7.30
CA ALA A 124 -13.28 55.13 -8.31
C ALA A 124 -12.85 56.60 -8.27
N ASN A 125 -12.18 57.03 -9.33
CA ASN A 125 -11.68 58.38 -9.42
C ASN A 125 -12.77 59.36 -9.87
N SER A 126 -12.77 60.57 -9.29
CA SER A 126 -13.54 61.71 -9.75
C SER A 126 -13.04 62.20 -11.14
N ALA A 127 -13.82 63.07 -11.80
CA ALA A 127 -13.39 63.66 -13.06
C ALA A 127 -12.28 64.72 -12.82
N GLY A 128 -11.03 64.40 -13.14
CA GLY A 128 -9.88 65.30 -12.96
C GLY A 128 -8.52 64.73 -13.44
N PRO A 129 -7.44 65.55 -13.45
CA PRO A 129 -6.09 65.11 -13.83
C PRO A 129 -5.50 64.14 -12.80
N LYS A 130 -5.08 62.95 -13.27
CA LYS A 130 -4.59 61.83 -12.43
C LYS A 130 -3.07 61.86 -12.34
N ARG A 131 -2.53 62.57 -11.35
CA ARG A 131 -1.08 62.76 -11.20
C ARG A 131 -0.58 62.47 -9.79
N PHE A 132 0.43 61.62 -9.70
CA PHE A 132 1.23 61.40 -8.51
C PHE A 132 2.63 61.96 -8.72
N THR A 133 3.23 62.48 -7.66
CA THR A 133 4.59 63.02 -7.66
C THR A 133 5.37 62.35 -6.54
N ILE A 134 6.43 61.62 -6.90
CA ILE A 134 7.40 61.07 -5.95
C ILE A 134 8.57 62.04 -5.86
N SER A 135 8.82 62.57 -4.67
CA SER A 135 10.00 63.38 -4.38
C SER A 135 11.08 62.54 -3.74
N ARG A 136 12.33 62.77 -4.15
CA ARG A 136 13.51 62.03 -3.68
C ARG A 136 14.58 62.97 -3.16
N SER A 137 15.16 62.62 -2.02
CA SER A 137 16.23 63.40 -1.37
C SER A 137 17.65 62.90 -1.70
N HIS A 138 17.77 61.78 -2.43
CA HIS A 138 19.03 61.18 -2.85
C HIS A 138 18.95 60.73 -4.32
N PRO A 139 20.07 60.76 -5.06
CA PRO A 139 20.08 60.49 -6.50
C PRO A 139 20.28 59.01 -6.85
N THR A 140 19.73 58.11 -6.04
CA THR A 140 19.86 56.67 -6.26
C THR A 140 18.89 56.21 -7.36
N PRO A 141 19.34 55.40 -8.33
CA PRO A 141 18.42 54.76 -9.26
C PRO A 141 17.53 53.78 -8.49
N MET A 142 16.27 53.66 -8.90
CA MET A 142 15.29 52.80 -8.23
C MET A 142 14.37 52.16 -9.25
N ARG A 143 13.87 50.97 -8.93
CA ARG A 143 12.84 50.31 -9.71
C ARG A 143 11.50 50.68 -9.11
N LEU A 144 10.63 51.20 -9.96
CA LEU A 144 9.28 51.60 -9.62
C LEU A 144 8.29 50.64 -10.26
N THR A 145 7.44 50.05 -9.44
CA THR A 145 6.32 49.23 -9.91
C THR A 145 5.00 49.89 -9.54
N LEU A 146 4.12 50.01 -10.53
CA LEU A 146 2.78 50.56 -10.37
C LEU A 146 1.76 49.44 -10.47
N MET A 147 0.84 49.37 -9.50
CA MET A 147 -0.18 48.33 -9.40
C MET A 147 -1.53 48.89 -9.88
N THR A 148 -2.09 48.30 -10.92
CA THR A 148 -3.41 48.64 -11.47
C THR A 148 -4.34 47.45 -11.30
N ALA A 149 -5.63 47.70 -11.00
CA ALA A 149 -6.57 46.62 -10.72
C ALA A 149 -7.96 46.89 -11.31
N SER A 150 -8.70 45.84 -11.65
CA SER A 150 -10.10 45.91 -12.07
C SER A 150 -10.91 44.78 -11.40
N GLY A 151 -12.12 45.08 -10.94
CA GLY A 151 -12.97 44.17 -10.16
C GLY A 151 -14.43 44.06 -10.64
N ASP A 152 -14.76 44.69 -11.77
CA ASP A 152 -16.13 44.87 -12.26
C ASP A 152 -16.37 44.34 -13.68
N GLY A 153 -15.36 43.72 -14.31
CA GLY A 153 -15.46 43.15 -15.65
C GLY A 153 -15.64 44.17 -16.78
N ALA A 154 -15.37 45.46 -16.54
CA ALA A 154 -15.65 46.54 -17.50
C ALA A 154 -14.63 46.71 -18.64
N ALA A 155 -13.66 45.79 -18.80
CA ALA A 155 -12.62 45.85 -19.85
C ALA A 155 -11.82 47.16 -19.88
N ALA A 156 -11.51 47.73 -18.72
CA ALA A 156 -10.83 49.02 -18.60
C ALA A 156 -9.36 48.94 -19.03
N THR A 157 -8.88 49.97 -19.74
CA THR A 157 -7.47 50.14 -20.11
C THR A 157 -6.79 51.16 -19.20
N TYR A 158 -5.66 50.78 -18.61
CA TYR A 158 -4.80 51.61 -17.76
C TYR A 158 -3.51 51.91 -18.48
N SER A 159 -3.14 53.19 -18.57
CA SER A 159 -1.89 53.63 -19.20
C SER A 159 -1.12 54.59 -18.30
N PRO A 160 -0.35 54.08 -17.31
CA PRO A 160 0.57 54.91 -16.55
C PRO A 160 1.73 55.41 -17.43
N SER A 161 2.07 56.67 -17.25
CA SER A 161 3.22 57.35 -17.83
C SER A 161 4.11 57.86 -16.70
N VAL A 162 5.37 57.48 -16.69
CA VAL A 162 6.35 57.82 -15.66
C VAL A 162 7.43 58.69 -16.28
N ASP A 163 7.67 59.85 -15.68
CA ASP A 163 8.69 60.82 -16.11
C ASP A 163 9.47 61.31 -14.90
N ASP A 164 10.77 61.04 -14.86
CA ASP A 164 11.67 61.53 -13.81
C ASP A 164 12.45 62.78 -14.24
N GLY A 165 12.02 63.46 -15.31
CA GLY A 165 12.70 64.60 -15.92
C GLY A 165 13.70 64.21 -17.02
N SER A 166 13.98 62.92 -17.20
CA SER A 166 14.77 62.41 -18.34
C SER A 166 13.92 62.07 -19.58
N GLY A 167 12.59 62.06 -19.44
CA GLY A 167 11.64 61.76 -20.50
C GLY A 167 10.56 60.78 -20.05
N ALA A 168 9.32 61.05 -20.44
CA ALA A 168 8.17 60.23 -20.08
C ALA A 168 8.14 58.88 -20.82
N VAL A 169 7.98 57.78 -20.08
CA VAL A 169 7.76 56.43 -20.62
C VAL A 169 6.43 55.89 -20.13
N SER A 170 5.65 55.33 -21.05
CA SER A 170 4.32 54.80 -20.76
C SER A 170 4.23 53.31 -21.03
N THR A 171 3.43 52.62 -20.23
CA THR A 171 2.98 51.25 -20.49
C THR A 171 1.46 51.22 -20.45
N SER A 172 0.84 50.23 -21.10
CA SER A 172 -0.63 50.14 -21.20
C SER A 172 -1.11 48.70 -21.03
N HIS A 173 -2.23 48.51 -20.36
CA HIS A 173 -2.87 47.20 -20.21
C HIS A 173 -4.40 47.29 -20.14
N THR A 174 -5.09 46.33 -20.77
CA THR A 174 -6.55 46.19 -20.76
C THR A 174 -6.97 45.00 -19.91
N HIS A 175 -7.68 45.23 -18.81
CA HIS A 175 -8.17 44.17 -17.93
C HIS A 175 -9.39 43.48 -18.53
N THR A 176 -9.18 42.41 -19.29
CA THR A 176 -10.28 41.61 -19.88
C THR A 176 -10.96 40.69 -18.86
N VAL A 177 -10.37 40.51 -17.67
CA VAL A 177 -10.90 39.79 -16.52
C VAL A 177 -10.55 40.55 -15.23
N ASN A 178 -11.27 40.28 -14.15
CA ASN A 178 -10.95 40.85 -12.83
C ASN A 178 -9.55 40.40 -12.39
N GLY A 179 -8.76 41.33 -11.84
CA GLY A 179 -7.40 41.05 -11.41
C GLY A 179 -6.51 42.28 -11.27
N VAL A 180 -5.30 42.06 -10.75
CA VAL A 180 -4.23 43.06 -10.59
C VAL A 180 -3.16 42.88 -11.67
N VAL A 181 -2.60 43.99 -12.12
CA VAL A 181 -1.57 44.10 -13.15
C VAL A 181 -0.45 45.02 -12.68
N TYR A 182 0.78 44.67 -13.03
CA TYR A 182 1.99 45.39 -12.61
C TYR A 182 2.65 46.06 -13.81
N HIS A 183 2.95 47.35 -13.69
CA HIS A 183 3.68 48.13 -14.68
C HIS A 183 5.05 48.52 -14.11
N VAL A 184 6.13 48.23 -14.82
CA VAL A 184 7.48 48.25 -14.23
C VAL A 184 8.41 49.20 -14.96
N PHE A 185 9.10 50.04 -14.20
CA PHE A 185 10.02 51.05 -14.71
C PHE A 185 11.32 51.05 -13.90
N ASP A 186 12.46 51.15 -14.59
CA ASP A 186 13.71 51.57 -13.96
C ASP A 186 13.81 53.10 -14.05
N ILE A 187 13.92 53.73 -12.89
CA ILE A 187 14.06 55.17 -12.71
C ILE A 187 15.54 55.51 -12.70
N SER A 188 15.91 56.53 -13.45
CA SER A 188 17.29 56.98 -13.54
C SER A 188 17.79 57.59 -12.24
N SER A 189 19.11 57.64 -12.04
CA SER A 189 19.71 58.41 -10.97
C SER A 189 19.43 59.90 -11.14
N GLY A 190 18.93 60.59 -10.12
CA GLY A 190 18.67 62.04 -10.19
C GLY A 190 17.94 62.57 -8.96
N PHE A 191 17.80 63.89 -8.86
CA PHE A 191 17.06 64.56 -7.77
C PHE A 191 15.69 65.10 -8.20
N SER A 192 15.41 65.08 -9.50
CA SER A 192 14.13 65.51 -10.06
C SER A 192 12.99 64.66 -9.56
N ASP A 193 11.84 65.27 -9.30
CA ASP A 193 10.63 64.54 -8.96
C ASP A 193 10.26 63.54 -10.07
N ILE A 194 9.72 62.39 -9.67
CA ILE A 194 9.16 61.40 -10.58
C ILE A 194 7.65 61.66 -10.67
N VAL A 195 7.20 62.06 -11.85
CA VAL A 195 5.81 62.37 -12.15
C VAL A 195 5.16 61.17 -12.81
N ILE A 196 4.10 60.67 -12.19
CA ILE A 196 3.29 59.58 -12.72
C ILE A 196 1.96 60.17 -13.18
N ASN A 197 1.67 60.10 -14.48
CA ASN A 197 0.38 60.47 -15.02
C ASN A 197 -0.37 59.21 -15.46
N ILE A 198 -1.65 59.09 -15.12
CA ILE A 198 -2.45 57.90 -15.47
C ILE A 198 -3.57 58.31 -16.41
N THR A 199 -3.61 57.70 -17.60
CA THR A 199 -4.76 57.81 -18.49
C THR A 199 -5.57 56.52 -18.45
N SER A 200 -6.90 56.63 -18.26
CA SER A 200 -7.82 55.48 -18.20
C SER A 200 -9.17 55.84 -18.83
N SER A 201 -9.90 54.82 -19.30
CA SER A 201 -11.28 54.91 -19.78
C SER A 201 -12.01 53.57 -19.57
N PRO A 202 -13.07 53.46 -18.74
CA PRO A 202 -13.68 54.43 -17.81
C PRO A 202 -12.84 54.72 -16.53
N ASN A 203 -13.38 55.55 -15.61
CA ASN A 203 -12.68 56.13 -14.45
C ASN A 203 -12.38 55.17 -13.27
N TRP A 204 -11.25 54.47 -13.31
CA TRP A 204 -10.71 53.71 -12.15
C TRP A 204 -9.18 53.81 -12.05
N SER A 205 -8.62 53.56 -10.85
CA SER A 205 -7.32 54.12 -10.41
C SER A 205 -6.20 53.09 -10.09
N LEU A 206 -5.00 53.62 -9.85
CA LEU A 206 -3.82 52.96 -9.27
C LEU A 206 -4.11 52.46 -7.85
N THR A 207 -3.84 51.19 -7.57
CA THR A 207 -4.08 50.59 -6.24
C THR A 207 -2.86 50.62 -5.32
N GLY A 208 -1.65 50.80 -5.86
CA GLY A 208 -0.43 50.86 -5.07
C GLY A 208 0.83 51.09 -5.90
N MET A 209 1.94 51.31 -5.19
CA MET A 209 3.28 51.44 -5.74
C MET A 209 4.27 50.63 -4.90
N ALA A 210 5.30 50.10 -5.56
CA ALA A 210 6.39 49.36 -4.96
C ALA A 210 7.74 49.91 -5.42
N PHE A 211 8.71 49.94 -4.51
CA PHE A 211 10.05 50.49 -4.69
C PHE A 211 11.10 49.41 -4.43
N ASP A 212 12.05 49.26 -5.35
CA ASP A 212 13.21 48.38 -5.19
C ASP A 212 14.50 49.12 -5.62
N ASP A 213 15.66 48.69 -5.13
CA ASP A 213 16.95 49.25 -5.55
C ASP A 213 17.34 48.76 -6.96
N VAL A 214 17.91 49.64 -7.79
CA VAL A 214 18.50 49.24 -9.08
C VAL A 214 19.97 48.91 -8.86
N LEU A 215 20.29 47.62 -8.87
CA LEU A 215 21.68 47.17 -8.78
C LEU A 215 22.36 47.22 -10.15
N PRO A 216 23.65 47.62 -10.23
CA PRO A 216 24.39 47.64 -11.49
C PRO A 216 24.45 46.23 -12.11
N PRO A 217 24.47 46.10 -13.45
CA PRO A 217 24.64 44.80 -14.09
C PRO A 217 25.97 44.17 -13.63
N PRO A 218 26.00 42.85 -13.38
CA PRO A 218 27.20 42.16 -12.92
C PRO A 218 28.40 42.38 -13.87
N VAL A 219 29.56 42.71 -13.32
CA VAL A 219 30.81 42.70 -14.08
C VAL A 219 31.11 41.24 -14.44
N THR A 220 31.23 40.95 -15.73
CA THR A 220 31.48 39.60 -16.25
C THR A 220 32.96 39.43 -16.60
N VAL A 221 33.58 38.37 -16.09
CA VAL A 221 35.00 38.04 -16.30
C VAL A 221 35.14 36.58 -16.68
N ASN A 222 35.90 36.30 -17.75
CA ASN A 222 36.06 34.96 -18.32
C ASN A 222 37.41 34.35 -17.95
N TRP A 223 37.40 33.07 -17.59
CA TRP A 223 38.60 32.27 -17.41
C TRP A 223 39.21 31.93 -18.79
N ILE A 224 40.47 32.32 -19.01
CA ILE A 224 41.16 32.17 -20.31
C ILE A 224 42.25 31.09 -20.35
N ASN A 225 42.58 30.49 -19.21
CA ASN A 225 43.66 29.51 -19.11
C ASN A 225 43.16 28.09 -19.44
N ASP A 226 43.71 27.47 -20.48
CA ASP A 226 43.39 26.09 -20.85
C ASP A 226 44.18 25.09 -19.97
N GLY A 227 43.74 24.94 -18.71
CA GLY A 227 44.33 24.02 -17.75
C GLY A 227 44.32 24.53 -16.31
N ASN A 228 45.14 23.91 -15.47
CA ASN A 228 45.24 24.24 -14.04
C ASN A 228 45.77 25.67 -13.83
N GLY A 229 45.31 26.33 -12.78
CA GLY A 229 45.82 27.66 -12.42
C GLY A 229 45.31 28.17 -11.07
N ASN A 230 46.04 29.13 -10.50
CA ASN A 230 45.62 29.87 -9.31
C ASN A 230 44.54 30.89 -9.66
N TRP A 231 43.54 31.05 -8.81
CA TRP A 231 42.47 32.03 -9.00
C TRP A 231 43.00 33.46 -8.97
N SER A 232 43.96 33.74 -8.07
CA SER A 232 44.55 35.08 -7.89
C SER A 232 45.40 35.58 -9.06
N SER A 233 45.78 34.69 -10.00
CA SER A 233 46.65 35.03 -11.13
C SER A 233 45.88 35.77 -12.22
N SER A 234 46.21 37.05 -12.44
CA SER A 234 45.59 37.87 -13.50
C SER A 234 45.83 37.33 -14.91
N ALA A 235 46.84 36.49 -15.13
CA ALA A 235 47.08 35.86 -16.43
C ALA A 235 46.01 34.82 -16.81
N ASN A 236 45.22 34.36 -15.85
CA ASN A 236 44.17 33.36 -16.08
C ASN A 236 42.81 33.97 -16.44
N TRP A 237 42.69 35.30 -16.45
CA TRP A 237 41.43 36.03 -16.67
C TRP A 237 41.55 37.03 -17.83
N ASP A 238 40.45 37.24 -18.57
CA ASP A 238 40.39 38.22 -19.67
C ASP A 238 40.24 39.68 -19.18
N ALA A 239 39.91 39.87 -17.90
CA ALA A 239 39.82 41.17 -17.23
C ALA A 239 40.36 41.08 -15.80
N ALA A 240 40.00 42.06 -14.95
CA ALA A 240 40.42 42.07 -13.55
C ALA A 240 39.94 40.78 -12.84
N VAL A 241 40.82 40.17 -12.03
CA VAL A 241 40.54 38.93 -11.30
C VAL A 241 39.21 39.06 -10.55
N PRO A 242 38.23 38.17 -10.79
CA PRO A 242 36.92 38.27 -10.17
C PRO A 242 37.02 37.89 -8.69
N ASN A 243 36.86 38.88 -7.81
CA ASN A 243 36.88 38.70 -6.35
C ASN A 243 36.17 39.87 -5.63
N ALA A 244 34.86 40.00 -5.85
CA ALA A 244 34.00 40.96 -5.17
C ALA A 244 32.53 40.54 -5.24
N ALA A 245 31.71 41.10 -4.35
CA ALA A 245 30.26 40.93 -4.42
C ALA A 245 29.72 41.38 -5.79
N GLN A 246 28.66 40.74 -6.28
CA GLN A 246 28.01 41.04 -7.56
C GLN A 246 28.87 40.80 -8.82
N VAL A 247 30.10 40.28 -8.69
CA VAL A 247 30.93 39.89 -9.84
C VAL A 247 30.50 38.52 -10.37
N ARG A 248 30.49 38.39 -11.70
CA ARG A 248 30.24 37.15 -12.43
C ARG A 248 31.55 36.57 -12.98
N ALA A 249 31.90 35.37 -12.53
CA ALA A 249 32.96 34.58 -13.14
C ALA A 249 32.38 33.57 -14.13
N VAL A 250 32.99 33.43 -15.32
CA VAL A 250 32.54 32.53 -16.39
C VAL A 250 33.65 31.53 -16.74
N LEU A 251 33.33 30.24 -16.60
CA LEU A 251 34.19 29.09 -16.90
C LEU A 251 33.66 28.39 -18.16
N ALA A 252 34.04 28.92 -19.33
CA ALA A 252 33.41 28.56 -20.60
C ALA A 252 34.28 28.73 -21.85
N SER A 253 35.04 29.84 -21.93
CA SER A 253 35.67 30.30 -23.17
C SER A 253 37.06 30.90 -22.91
N PRO A 254 38.13 30.36 -23.51
CA PRO A 254 38.11 29.19 -24.38
C PRO A 254 37.71 27.94 -23.60
N PRO A 255 37.04 26.97 -24.24
CA PRO A 255 36.71 25.71 -23.59
C PRO A 255 38.01 24.98 -23.23
N LEU A 256 38.01 24.31 -22.08
CA LEU A 256 39.10 23.42 -21.70
C LEU A 256 39.27 22.29 -22.71
N THR A 257 40.52 21.88 -22.94
CA THR A 257 40.87 20.69 -23.73
C THR A 257 41.02 19.42 -22.89
N GLY A 258 40.98 19.54 -21.55
CA GLY A 258 40.93 18.46 -20.58
C GLY A 258 40.54 18.97 -19.19
N PRO A 259 40.32 18.09 -18.19
CA PRO A 259 39.90 18.50 -16.85
C PRO A 259 40.94 19.42 -16.19
N ALA A 260 40.47 20.44 -15.47
CA ALA A 260 41.34 21.44 -14.84
C ALA A 260 40.93 21.77 -13.40
N THR A 261 41.94 22.00 -12.56
CA THR A 261 41.79 22.49 -11.18
C THR A 261 42.12 23.98 -11.10
N LEU A 262 41.11 24.75 -10.72
CA LEU A 262 41.21 26.17 -10.38
C LEU A 262 41.43 26.27 -8.87
N THR A 263 42.66 26.62 -8.48
CA THR A 263 43.04 26.66 -7.06
C THR A 263 42.67 28.01 -6.46
N LEU A 264 41.76 28.04 -5.50
CA LEU A 264 41.49 29.16 -4.60
C LEU A 264 42.66 29.27 -3.62
N ASP A 265 43.67 30.05 -4.01
CA ASP A 265 44.89 30.34 -3.25
C ASP A 265 44.76 31.60 -2.37
N VAL A 266 43.59 32.23 -2.43
CA VAL A 266 43.14 33.35 -1.60
C VAL A 266 41.63 33.20 -1.39
N PRO A 267 41.02 33.81 -0.36
CA PRO A 267 39.57 33.90 -0.26
C PRO A 267 38.96 34.61 -1.47
N VAL A 268 37.90 34.04 -2.04
CA VAL A 268 37.22 34.55 -3.23
C VAL A 268 35.77 34.86 -2.91
N THR A 269 35.29 36.04 -3.32
CA THR A 269 33.88 36.41 -3.26
C THR A 269 33.31 36.57 -4.67
N LEU A 270 32.17 35.94 -4.95
CA LEU A 270 31.44 36.05 -6.23
C LEU A 270 29.95 36.23 -5.99
N GLY A 271 29.28 37.00 -6.85
CA GLY A 271 27.81 37.04 -6.92
C GLY A 271 27.24 36.00 -7.87
N LEU A 272 27.93 35.75 -8.99
CA LEU A 272 27.53 34.75 -9.98
C LEU A 272 28.70 33.91 -10.46
N LEU A 273 28.45 32.63 -10.72
CA LEU A 273 29.41 31.69 -11.28
C LEU A 273 28.76 30.89 -12.40
N ASP A 274 29.21 31.07 -13.63
CA ASP A 274 28.70 30.33 -14.79
C ASP A 274 29.73 29.27 -15.21
N ILE A 275 29.42 27.99 -14.99
CA ILE A 275 30.23 26.86 -15.41
C ILE A 275 29.55 26.20 -16.61
N SER A 276 30.16 26.27 -17.79
CA SER A 276 29.50 25.84 -19.04
C SER A 276 30.37 25.05 -20.00
N GLY A 277 31.62 24.76 -19.63
CA GLY A 277 32.46 23.84 -20.40
C GLY A 277 32.00 22.38 -20.31
N LEU A 278 32.43 21.58 -21.28
CA LEU A 278 32.13 20.14 -21.34
C LEU A 278 33.06 19.31 -20.44
N GLU A 279 34.32 19.76 -20.32
CA GLU A 279 35.33 19.15 -19.45
C GLU A 279 35.14 19.61 -18.00
N THR A 280 35.59 18.77 -17.06
CA THR A 280 35.47 19.04 -15.62
C THR A 280 36.29 20.26 -15.20
N TYR A 281 35.62 21.16 -14.49
CA TYR A 281 36.26 22.22 -13.72
C TYR A 281 36.16 21.83 -12.24
N THR A 282 37.30 21.84 -11.55
CA THR A 282 37.36 21.63 -10.10
C THR A 282 37.83 22.91 -9.43
N LEU A 283 36.97 23.57 -8.64
CA LEU A 283 37.37 24.67 -7.78
C LEU A 283 37.85 24.08 -6.45
N ALA A 284 39.15 24.09 -6.22
CA ALA A 284 39.81 23.47 -5.07
C ALA A 284 40.63 24.49 -4.29
N GLY A 285 41.07 24.18 -3.08
CA GLY A 285 41.91 25.05 -2.27
C GLY A 285 41.51 25.05 -0.80
N ALA A 286 42.39 25.57 0.05
CA ALA A 286 42.10 25.72 1.47
C ALA A 286 41.26 26.97 1.78
N ASP A 287 41.31 27.97 0.89
CA ASP A 287 40.55 29.22 1.03
C ASP A 287 39.12 29.09 0.51
N SER A 288 38.23 29.92 1.06
CA SER A 288 36.79 29.80 0.82
C SER A 288 36.32 30.56 -0.43
N LEU A 289 35.32 29.97 -1.10
CA LEU A 289 34.42 30.67 -2.02
C LEU A 289 33.21 31.23 -1.26
N THR A 290 33.11 32.55 -1.15
CA THR A 290 31.96 33.26 -0.61
C THR A 290 30.99 33.62 -1.73
N LEU A 291 29.74 33.19 -1.60
CA LEU A 291 28.65 33.59 -2.51
C LEU A 291 27.93 34.80 -1.93
N ASP A 292 28.14 35.96 -2.55
CA ASP A 292 27.56 37.26 -2.19
C ASP A 292 27.21 38.08 -3.44
N ASN A 293 25.93 38.27 -3.69
CA ASN A 293 25.42 39.09 -4.79
C ASN A 293 24.88 40.45 -4.29
N GLY A 294 25.44 40.98 -3.21
CA GLY A 294 25.17 42.32 -2.69
C GLY A 294 23.69 42.53 -2.33
N GLY A 295 23.12 41.58 -1.60
CA GLY A 295 21.71 41.59 -1.17
C GLY A 295 20.74 40.83 -2.10
N LEU A 296 21.16 40.48 -3.31
CA LEU A 296 20.44 39.54 -4.17
C LEU A 296 20.86 38.10 -3.91
N ASP A 297 20.09 37.16 -4.48
CA ASP A 297 20.49 35.77 -4.56
C ASP A 297 21.72 35.60 -5.45
N SER A 298 22.70 34.86 -4.95
CA SER A 298 23.84 34.40 -5.73
C SER A 298 23.40 33.27 -6.66
N VAL A 299 24.02 33.14 -7.83
CA VAL A 299 23.64 32.09 -8.80
C VAL A 299 24.86 31.34 -9.31
N ILE A 300 24.81 30.01 -9.24
CA ILE A 300 25.73 29.13 -9.93
C ILE A 300 24.99 28.49 -11.10
N THR A 301 25.34 28.83 -12.33
CA THR A 301 24.79 28.17 -13.53
C THR A 301 25.70 27.02 -13.94
N VAL A 302 25.14 25.84 -14.19
CA VAL A 302 25.87 24.69 -14.73
C VAL A 302 25.18 24.26 -16.01
N ALA A 303 25.71 24.70 -17.15
CA ALA A 303 25.03 24.52 -18.43
C ALA A 303 25.34 23.16 -19.08
N ASN A 304 26.52 22.60 -18.80
CA ASN A 304 27.01 21.34 -19.34
C ASN A 304 27.92 20.66 -18.32
N GLY A 305 28.38 19.45 -18.62
CA GLY A 305 29.49 18.80 -17.91
C GLY A 305 29.19 18.34 -16.48
N LEU A 306 30.21 17.73 -15.87
CA LEU A 306 30.22 17.30 -14.47
C LEU A 306 31.35 18.07 -13.79
N HIS A 307 31.00 18.94 -12.84
CA HIS A 307 31.93 19.88 -12.21
C HIS A 307 31.98 19.70 -10.70
N GLU A 308 33.05 20.16 -10.07
CA GLU A 308 33.25 20.01 -8.64
C GLU A 308 33.69 21.32 -7.97
N ILE A 309 33.13 21.60 -6.80
CA ILE A 309 33.65 22.57 -5.85
C ILE A 309 34.09 21.79 -4.61
N SER A 310 35.41 21.64 -4.45
CA SER A 310 36.02 20.98 -3.30
C SER A 310 36.56 21.98 -2.26
N ALA A 311 36.70 23.25 -2.63
CA ALA A 311 37.01 24.33 -1.69
C ALA A 311 35.83 24.61 -0.72
N PRO A 312 36.07 25.12 0.49
CA PRO A 312 35.01 25.56 1.40
C PRO A 312 34.10 26.62 0.76
N VAL A 313 32.80 26.52 0.95
CA VAL A 313 31.79 27.47 0.45
C VAL A 313 31.10 28.17 1.62
N VAL A 314 30.95 29.49 1.52
CA VAL A 314 30.26 30.34 2.49
C VAL A 314 29.10 31.04 1.80
N LEU A 315 27.87 30.87 2.31
CA LEU A 315 26.71 31.64 1.83
C LEU A 315 26.54 32.91 2.65
N ALA A 316 26.81 34.08 2.03
CA ALA A 316 26.58 35.38 2.64
C ALA A 316 25.13 35.86 2.47
N GLY A 317 24.44 35.34 1.46
CA GLY A 317 23.02 35.53 1.19
C GLY A 317 22.44 34.24 0.60
N ASN A 318 21.17 34.29 0.17
CA ASN A 318 20.58 33.16 -0.54
C ASN A 318 21.41 32.86 -1.81
N ALA A 319 21.47 31.58 -2.18
CA ALA A 319 22.15 31.16 -3.39
C ALA A 319 21.30 30.13 -4.13
N THR A 320 21.41 30.07 -5.45
CA THR A 320 20.73 29.07 -6.29
C THR A 320 21.70 28.41 -7.24
N VAL A 321 21.73 27.08 -7.28
CA VAL A 321 22.43 26.30 -8.31
C VAL A 321 21.45 25.91 -9.40
N LYS A 322 21.86 26.09 -10.66
CA LYS A 322 21.06 25.85 -11.85
C LYS A 322 21.71 24.83 -12.79
N PRO A 323 21.67 23.54 -12.47
CA PRO A 323 22.17 22.51 -13.36
C PRO A 323 21.18 22.22 -14.49
N ALA A 324 21.66 22.25 -15.73
CA ALA A 324 20.93 21.85 -16.93
C ALA A 324 20.83 20.32 -17.07
N ILE A 325 20.02 19.85 -18.01
CA ILE A 325 19.78 18.41 -18.21
C ILE A 325 21.10 17.67 -18.51
N GLY A 326 21.36 16.59 -17.79
CA GLY A 326 22.59 15.80 -17.94
C GLY A 326 23.85 16.44 -17.34
N SER A 327 23.75 17.62 -16.72
CA SER A 327 24.86 18.24 -15.99
C SER A 327 24.80 17.98 -14.48
N GLU A 328 25.95 18.05 -13.83
CA GLU A 328 26.09 17.88 -12.38
C GLU A 328 27.04 18.91 -11.78
N LEU A 329 26.67 19.45 -10.62
CA LEU A 329 27.60 20.11 -9.70
C LEU A 329 27.79 19.28 -8.44
N THR A 330 28.99 18.76 -8.23
CA THR A 330 29.38 18.16 -6.94
C THR A 330 29.96 19.23 -6.02
N LEU A 331 29.41 19.35 -4.82
CA LEU A 331 29.99 20.09 -3.71
C LEU A 331 30.58 19.07 -2.71
N SER A 332 31.90 18.96 -2.70
CA SER A 332 32.66 18.06 -1.82
C SER A 332 33.37 18.81 -0.68
N GLY A 333 33.51 20.13 -0.80
CA GLY A 333 33.97 21.02 0.27
C GLY A 333 32.91 21.25 1.36
N SER A 334 33.30 21.93 2.44
CA SER A 334 32.36 22.29 3.51
C SER A 334 31.44 23.44 3.10
N LEU A 335 30.15 23.36 3.43
CA LEU A 335 29.21 24.47 3.28
C LEU A 335 28.96 25.14 4.64
N THR A 336 28.92 26.46 4.67
CA THR A 336 28.59 27.25 5.86
C THR A 336 27.67 28.42 5.53
N GLY A 337 26.99 28.96 6.55
CA GLY A 337 26.00 30.03 6.42
C GLY A 337 24.60 29.60 6.84
N SER A 338 23.68 30.56 6.91
CA SER A 338 22.30 30.36 7.37
C SER A 338 21.23 30.68 6.32
N SER A 339 21.64 31.17 5.15
CA SER A 339 20.73 31.52 4.05
C SER A 339 20.24 30.29 3.29
N THR A 340 19.18 30.46 2.49
CA THR A 340 18.62 29.35 1.71
C THR A 340 19.52 28.99 0.54
N PHE A 341 19.70 27.70 0.30
CA PHE A 341 20.38 27.17 -0.88
C PHE A 341 19.38 26.49 -1.82
N GLY A 342 19.06 27.15 -2.92
CA GLY A 342 18.14 26.69 -3.95
C GLY A 342 18.81 25.77 -4.97
N ILE A 343 18.09 24.76 -5.43
CA ILE A 343 18.46 23.88 -6.54
C ILE A 343 17.33 23.96 -7.56
N VAL A 344 17.63 24.43 -8.77
CA VAL A 344 16.63 24.70 -9.81
C VAL A 344 17.07 24.16 -11.15
N GLY A 345 16.23 23.41 -11.84
CA GLY A 345 16.52 22.93 -13.20
C GLY A 345 16.75 21.42 -13.26
N PRO A 346 16.78 20.85 -14.47
CA PRO A 346 16.65 19.41 -14.67
C PRO A 346 17.93 18.59 -14.44
N GLY A 347 19.04 19.21 -14.06
CA GLY A 347 20.28 18.53 -13.71
C GLY A 347 20.39 18.17 -12.23
N THR A 348 21.57 17.68 -11.82
CA THR A 348 21.82 17.25 -10.44
C THR A 348 22.74 18.21 -9.71
N MET A 349 22.41 18.52 -8.46
CA MET A 349 23.36 19.01 -7.49
C MET A 349 23.69 17.89 -6.51
N LYS A 350 24.96 17.56 -6.36
CA LYS A 350 25.44 16.48 -5.52
C LYS A 350 26.21 17.02 -4.31
N LEU A 351 25.89 16.49 -3.15
CA LEU A 351 26.52 16.80 -1.87
C LEU A 351 27.30 15.57 -1.40
N SER A 352 28.62 15.70 -1.25
CA SER A 352 29.52 14.62 -0.82
C SER A 352 30.48 15.02 0.32
N GLY A 353 30.53 16.32 0.67
CA GLY A 353 31.36 16.88 1.74
C GLY A 353 30.74 16.88 3.14
N ASN A 354 31.32 17.70 4.03
CA ASN A 354 30.81 17.94 5.38
C ASN A 354 29.93 19.21 5.42
N PHE A 355 28.67 19.06 5.78
CA PHE A 355 27.69 20.15 5.79
C PHE A 355 27.23 20.58 7.19
N THR A 356 27.88 20.11 8.26
CA THR A 356 27.45 20.42 9.65
C THR A 356 27.52 21.91 10.01
N GLY A 357 28.31 22.69 9.28
CA GLY A 357 28.43 24.14 9.47
C GLY A 357 27.34 24.96 8.76
N PHE A 358 26.52 24.33 7.93
CA PHE A 358 25.41 24.98 7.23
C PHE A 358 24.12 24.83 8.03
N THR A 359 23.48 25.95 8.37
CA THR A 359 22.25 25.98 9.16
C THR A 359 21.03 26.47 8.38
N GLY A 360 21.22 26.88 7.12
CA GLY A 360 20.14 27.32 6.24
C GLY A 360 19.28 26.18 5.69
N GLY A 361 18.23 26.49 4.93
CA GLY A 361 17.38 25.50 4.26
C GLY A 361 17.86 25.15 2.85
N PHE A 362 17.48 23.97 2.36
CA PHE A 362 17.62 23.60 0.95
C PHE A 362 16.26 23.64 0.26
N ALA A 363 16.18 24.34 -0.87
CA ALA A 363 14.96 24.51 -1.65
C ALA A 363 15.10 23.83 -3.02
N ILE A 364 14.52 22.64 -3.19
CA ILE A 364 14.64 21.82 -4.40
C ILE A 364 13.45 22.11 -5.31
N ASN A 365 13.61 22.98 -6.30
CA ASN A 365 12.50 23.55 -7.06
C ASN A 365 12.57 23.21 -8.56
N ASN A 366 11.43 23.29 -9.25
CA ASN A 366 11.33 23.25 -10.72
C ASN A 366 12.12 22.09 -11.37
N SER A 367 11.86 20.86 -10.90
CA SER A 367 12.56 19.63 -11.32
C SER A 367 14.03 19.49 -10.89
N GLY A 368 14.50 20.32 -9.96
CA GLY A 368 15.80 20.15 -9.31
C GLY A 368 15.99 18.75 -8.73
N ALA A 369 17.20 18.21 -8.81
CA ALA A 369 17.58 16.98 -8.12
C ALA A 369 18.73 17.26 -7.14
N LEU A 370 18.51 16.95 -5.87
CA LEU A 370 19.55 16.97 -4.84
C LEU A 370 20.00 15.53 -4.56
N GLU A 371 21.27 15.22 -4.78
CA GLU A 371 21.89 13.95 -4.39
C GLU A 371 22.71 14.14 -3.12
N ILE A 372 22.48 13.30 -2.11
CA ILE A 372 23.27 13.22 -0.88
C ILE A 372 24.05 11.91 -0.89
N SER A 373 25.38 11.99 -0.93
CA SER A 373 26.28 10.84 -1.14
C SER A 373 27.42 10.74 -0.12
N PRO A 374 27.17 10.89 1.19
CA PRO A 374 28.23 10.82 2.19
C PRO A 374 28.77 9.39 2.33
N SER A 375 30.06 9.29 2.65
CA SER A 375 30.71 8.01 3.00
C SER A 375 30.68 7.71 4.51
N THR A 376 30.35 8.71 5.33
CA THR A 376 30.21 8.62 6.80
C THR A 376 28.80 9.05 7.22
N PRO A 377 28.35 8.75 8.46
CA PRO A 377 27.06 9.22 8.92
C PRO A 377 26.92 10.75 8.82
N LEU A 378 25.77 11.21 8.34
CA LEU A 378 25.42 12.62 8.17
C LEU A 378 24.03 12.87 8.74
N THR A 379 23.92 13.85 9.64
CA THR A 379 22.63 14.31 10.14
C THR A 379 22.22 15.58 9.38
N PHE A 380 21.10 15.49 8.67
CA PHE A 380 20.50 16.58 7.93
C PHE A 380 19.37 17.21 8.77
N THR A 381 19.69 18.33 9.44
CA THR A 381 18.73 19.10 10.26
C THR A 381 18.13 20.28 9.51
N ASN A 382 18.65 20.57 8.32
CA ASN A 382 18.24 21.68 7.48
C ASN A 382 16.83 21.46 6.95
N LEU A 383 16.04 22.54 6.85
CA LEU A 383 14.72 22.50 6.22
C LEU A 383 14.85 22.09 4.75
N LEU A 384 14.18 21.00 4.38
CA LEU A 384 13.98 20.58 2.99
C LEU A 384 12.63 21.06 2.48
N SER A 385 12.63 21.78 1.36
CA SER A 385 11.43 22.34 0.73
C SER A 385 11.44 22.18 -0.80
N GLY A 386 10.30 22.46 -1.43
CA GLY A 386 10.16 22.47 -2.90
C GLY A 386 9.61 21.16 -3.50
N SER A 387 9.56 21.09 -4.83
CA SER A 387 8.92 20.02 -5.61
C SER A 387 9.87 19.11 -6.39
N GLY A 388 11.19 19.34 -6.35
CA GLY A 388 12.21 18.52 -7.02
C GLY A 388 12.50 17.20 -6.29
N SER A 389 13.47 16.39 -6.72
CA SER A 389 13.75 15.08 -6.10
C SER A 389 14.94 15.12 -5.11
N LEU A 390 14.91 14.27 -4.08
CA LEU A 390 16.03 14.01 -3.17
C LEU A 390 16.46 12.56 -3.38
N ARG A 391 17.74 12.36 -3.68
CA ARG A 391 18.33 11.04 -3.87
C ARG A 391 19.44 10.82 -2.86
N HIS A 392 19.47 9.65 -2.24
CA HIS A 392 20.59 9.21 -1.42
C HIS A 392 21.26 8.01 -2.09
N SER A 393 22.56 8.11 -2.35
CA SER A 393 23.37 7.11 -3.06
C SER A 393 24.68 6.75 -2.34
N GLY A 394 24.96 7.42 -1.22
CA GLY A 394 26.16 7.18 -0.42
C GLY A 394 25.99 5.98 0.51
N THR A 395 27.09 5.43 0.99
CA THR A 395 27.08 4.31 1.95
C THR A 395 26.92 4.75 3.40
N GLY A 396 27.12 6.04 3.69
CA GLY A 396 26.93 6.60 5.02
C GLY A 396 25.45 6.77 5.37
N LEU A 397 25.08 6.49 6.62
CA LEU A 397 23.72 6.72 7.13
C LEU A 397 23.36 8.21 7.06
N VAL A 398 22.24 8.54 6.41
CA VAL A 398 21.68 9.89 6.42
C VAL A 398 20.50 9.95 7.38
N THR A 399 20.63 10.70 8.47
CA THR A 399 19.50 10.98 9.37
C THR A 399 18.81 12.26 8.93
N ILE A 400 17.57 12.16 8.45
CA ILE A 400 16.75 13.33 8.10
C ILE A 400 15.84 13.65 9.28
N SER A 401 15.83 14.91 9.69
CA SER A 401 15.06 15.40 10.84
C SER A 401 14.32 16.70 10.51
N GLY A 402 13.53 17.20 11.47
CA GLY A 402 12.76 18.43 11.32
C GLY A 402 11.40 18.23 10.63
N MET A 403 10.71 19.33 10.38
CA MET A 403 9.42 19.37 9.66
C MET A 403 9.68 19.79 8.21
N ASN A 404 9.81 18.82 7.32
CA ASN A 404 10.13 19.06 5.92
C ASN A 404 8.84 19.18 5.09
N THR A 405 8.75 20.18 4.21
CA THR A 405 7.58 20.44 3.36
C THR A 405 7.78 19.98 1.91
N TRP A 406 8.97 19.48 1.62
CA TRP A 406 9.37 19.02 0.30
C TRP A 406 8.50 17.85 -0.24
N SER A 407 8.12 17.91 -1.51
CA SER A 407 7.07 17.05 -2.09
C SER A 407 7.48 16.17 -3.27
N GLY A 408 8.69 16.33 -3.84
CA GLY A 408 9.05 15.59 -5.07
C GLY A 408 9.55 14.15 -4.88
N GLY A 409 9.71 13.68 -3.63
CA GLY A 409 9.89 12.26 -3.31
C GLY A 409 11.34 11.77 -3.20
N LEU A 410 11.57 10.86 -2.24
CA LEU A 410 12.87 10.36 -1.80
C LEU A 410 13.23 9.11 -2.59
N VAL A 411 14.47 9.03 -3.07
CA VAL A 411 15.02 7.83 -3.69
C VAL A 411 16.25 7.39 -2.92
N VAL A 412 16.22 6.20 -2.31
CA VAL A 412 17.37 5.60 -1.62
C VAL A 412 17.95 4.52 -2.52
N THR A 413 19.24 4.59 -2.84
CA THR A 413 19.90 3.67 -3.76
C THR A 413 21.34 3.34 -3.36
N GLY A 414 21.99 2.42 -4.07
CA GLY A 414 23.42 2.12 -3.93
C GLY A 414 23.81 1.46 -2.60
N GLY A 415 22.87 0.81 -1.91
CA GLY A 415 23.04 0.30 -0.54
C GLY A 415 22.91 1.39 0.54
N GLY A 416 22.54 2.61 0.17
CA GLY A 416 22.41 3.74 1.08
C GLY A 416 21.32 3.52 2.13
N SER A 417 21.44 4.25 3.25
CA SER A 417 20.54 4.12 4.40
C SER A 417 20.07 5.49 4.86
N VAL A 418 18.75 5.65 4.97
CA VAL A 418 18.12 6.85 5.52
C VAL A 418 17.43 6.51 6.84
N SER A 419 17.59 7.35 7.86
CA SER A 419 16.86 7.25 9.13
C SER A 419 16.00 8.49 9.36
N ALA A 420 14.77 8.28 9.81
CA ALA A 420 13.85 9.36 10.20
C ALA A 420 13.02 8.93 11.41
N SER A 421 12.71 9.87 12.30
CA SER A 421 11.90 9.61 13.50
C SER A 421 10.42 9.98 13.33
N SER A 422 10.03 10.57 12.21
CA SER A 422 8.65 10.95 11.91
C SER A 422 8.40 11.03 10.41
N SER A 423 7.15 10.93 9.98
CA SER A 423 6.77 11.13 8.57
C SER A 423 6.95 12.57 8.09
N ALA A 424 6.89 13.56 9.00
CA ALA A 424 7.17 14.97 8.70
C ALA A 424 8.64 15.20 8.30
N ALA A 425 9.57 14.40 8.84
CA ALA A 425 10.97 14.47 8.43
C ALA A 425 11.18 14.02 6.97
N LEU A 426 10.30 13.18 6.45
CA LEU A 426 10.41 12.62 5.09
C LEU A 426 9.66 13.45 4.03
N GLY A 427 9.25 14.69 4.32
CA GLY A 427 8.57 15.57 3.36
C GLY A 427 7.09 15.22 3.20
N THR A 428 6.56 15.24 1.97
CA THR A 428 5.20 14.79 1.59
C THR A 428 5.17 13.89 0.35
N GLY A 429 6.29 13.80 -0.38
CA GLY A 429 6.41 13.02 -1.61
C GLY A 429 6.55 11.50 -1.39
N PRO A 430 6.54 10.70 -2.48
CA PRO A 430 6.73 9.24 -2.43
C PRO A 430 8.12 8.86 -1.92
N ILE A 431 8.30 7.61 -1.47
CA ILE A 431 9.62 7.10 -1.03
C ILE A 431 9.95 5.83 -1.81
N THR A 432 10.99 5.89 -2.64
CA THR A 432 11.46 4.79 -3.48
C THR A 432 12.70 4.16 -2.85
N LEU A 433 12.67 2.84 -2.65
CA LEU A 433 13.80 2.05 -2.14
C LEU A 433 14.37 1.20 -3.29
N ALA A 434 15.52 1.59 -3.82
CA ALA A 434 16.14 1.00 -5.02
C ALA A 434 17.52 0.42 -4.67
N ASN A 435 17.55 -0.73 -4.01
CA ASN A 435 18.71 -1.24 -3.26
C ASN A 435 19.09 -0.30 -2.12
N GLY A 436 18.10 0.08 -1.29
CA GLY A 436 18.26 1.09 -0.24
C GLY A 436 17.44 0.78 1.00
N THR A 437 17.88 1.31 2.14
CA THR A 437 17.25 1.08 3.45
C THR A 437 16.62 2.34 4.01
N LEU A 438 15.38 2.25 4.48
CA LEU A 438 14.72 3.26 5.31
C LEU A 438 14.53 2.72 6.73
N THR A 439 15.09 3.42 7.73
CA THR A 439 14.89 3.13 9.15
C THR A 439 13.95 4.15 9.77
N ILE A 440 12.83 3.70 10.33
CA ILE A 440 11.88 4.57 11.04
C ILE A 440 12.02 4.36 12.54
N THR A 441 12.53 5.36 13.25
CA THR A 441 12.89 5.25 14.68
C THR A 441 11.84 5.78 15.65
N GLY A 442 10.72 6.29 15.15
CA GLY A 442 9.60 6.79 15.95
C GLY A 442 8.26 6.40 15.33
N GLU A 443 7.20 6.32 16.15
CA GLU A 443 5.85 6.02 15.67
C GLU A 443 5.48 6.97 14.53
N SER A 444 5.12 6.39 13.38
CA SER A 444 4.97 7.16 12.16
C SER A 444 3.82 6.61 11.32
N ASN A 445 2.90 7.49 10.96
CA ASN A 445 2.04 7.26 9.81
C ASN A 445 2.70 7.92 8.61
N LEU A 446 3.27 7.11 7.72
CA LEU A 446 3.84 7.58 6.44
C LEU A 446 2.74 8.09 5.49
N GLY A 447 1.47 8.03 5.90
CA GLY A 447 0.29 8.45 5.15
C GLY A 447 -0.01 7.48 4.00
N ASN A 448 -0.79 7.96 3.03
CA ASN A 448 -1.08 7.23 1.78
C ASN A 448 0.13 7.17 0.82
N ARG A 449 1.37 7.37 1.30
CA ARG A 449 2.55 7.29 0.45
C ARG A 449 2.79 5.85 0.05
N SER A 450 2.89 5.63 -1.25
CA SER A 450 3.42 4.39 -1.78
C SER A 450 4.90 4.28 -1.40
N LEU A 451 5.33 3.08 -1.03
CA LEU A 451 6.73 2.66 -0.92
C LEU A 451 7.10 1.86 -2.18
N PRO A 452 7.24 2.48 -3.38
CA PRO A 452 7.71 1.75 -4.55
C PRO A 452 9.13 1.23 -4.32
N ILE A 453 9.40 0.08 -4.92
CA ILE A 453 10.74 -0.52 -4.94
C ILE A 453 11.36 -0.16 -6.28
N GLY A 454 12.62 0.23 -6.31
CA GLY A 454 13.32 0.51 -7.57
C GLY A 454 13.79 -0.77 -8.25
N SER A 455 14.76 -0.65 -9.16
CA SER A 455 15.52 -1.82 -9.62
C SER A 455 16.37 -2.38 -8.47
N GLY A 456 16.09 -3.61 -8.04
CA GLY A 456 16.72 -4.27 -6.89
C GLY A 456 15.86 -4.22 -5.63
N ASP A 457 16.34 -4.83 -4.54
CA ASP A 457 15.57 -4.99 -3.30
C ASP A 457 15.47 -3.67 -2.51
N GLY A 458 14.51 -3.54 -1.59
CA GLY A 458 14.39 -2.43 -0.67
C GLY A 458 14.32 -2.94 0.76
N ALA A 459 14.70 -2.12 1.74
CA ALA A 459 14.56 -2.50 3.15
C ALA A 459 13.83 -1.42 3.97
N LEU A 460 12.87 -1.85 4.77
CA LEU A 460 12.21 -1.06 5.81
C LEU A 460 12.59 -1.63 7.18
N VAL A 461 13.36 -0.87 7.95
CA VAL A 461 13.76 -1.23 9.31
C VAL A 461 12.86 -0.52 10.31
N ILE A 462 12.16 -1.27 11.15
CA ILE A 462 11.35 -0.74 12.24
C ILE A 462 11.88 -1.31 13.56
N PRO A 463 12.58 -0.50 14.39
CA PRO A 463 13.10 -0.95 15.67
C PRO A 463 11.99 -1.42 16.63
N THR A 464 12.37 -2.25 17.60
CA THR A 464 11.48 -2.77 18.63
C THR A 464 10.72 -1.65 19.35
N GLY A 465 9.42 -1.85 19.55
CA GLY A 465 8.54 -0.88 20.22
C GLY A 465 8.02 0.23 19.32
N ILE A 466 8.41 0.27 18.03
CA ILE A 466 7.88 1.23 17.06
C ILE A 466 6.81 0.56 16.20
N THR A 467 5.73 1.31 15.93
CA THR A 467 4.72 0.94 14.94
C THR A 467 4.75 1.94 13.78
N VAL A 468 4.77 1.44 12.55
CA VAL A 468 4.68 2.27 11.34
C VAL A 468 3.45 1.87 10.55
N THR A 469 2.71 2.85 10.07
CA THR A 469 1.61 2.64 9.11
C THR A 469 1.98 3.24 7.77
N SER A 470 1.78 2.51 6.68
CA SER A 470 1.99 2.99 5.32
C SER A 470 0.97 2.40 4.35
N ARG A 471 0.82 2.99 3.16
CA ARG A 471 0.11 2.32 2.06
C ARG A 471 0.87 1.06 1.61
N ALA A 472 0.16 0.15 0.94
CA ALA A 472 0.78 -1.00 0.29
C ALA A 472 1.96 -0.55 -0.62
N PRO A 473 3.08 -1.30 -0.63
CA PRO A 473 4.15 -1.09 -1.59
C PRO A 473 3.61 -1.05 -3.02
N GLY A 474 4.07 -0.09 -3.83
CA GLY A 474 3.68 0.01 -5.24
C GLY A 474 4.58 -0.84 -6.13
N PRO A 475 4.14 -1.23 -7.35
CA PRO A 475 5.01 -1.94 -8.28
C PRO A 475 6.08 -0.97 -8.79
N ALA A 476 7.35 -1.31 -8.59
CA ALA A 476 8.41 -0.89 -9.49
C ALA A 476 9.59 -1.87 -9.38
N GLY A 477 10.24 -2.14 -10.52
CA GLY A 477 11.51 -2.86 -10.64
C GLY A 477 11.56 -4.37 -10.37
N GLY A 478 10.57 -4.97 -9.68
CA GLY A 478 10.50 -6.42 -9.44
C GLY A 478 11.39 -6.97 -8.32
N GLY A 479 11.96 -6.10 -7.48
CA GLY A 479 12.75 -6.50 -6.30
C GLY A 479 11.90 -6.90 -5.08
N GLU A 480 12.57 -7.40 -4.05
CA GLU A 480 12.00 -7.78 -2.74
C GLU A 480 12.02 -6.60 -1.74
N LEU A 481 11.02 -6.49 -0.86
CA LEU A 481 11.02 -5.53 0.26
C LEU A 481 11.24 -6.33 1.51
N VAL A 482 12.31 -6.03 2.21
CA VAL A 482 12.65 -6.65 3.47
C VAL A 482 12.19 -5.74 4.60
N LYS A 483 11.17 -6.17 5.32
CA LYS A 483 10.82 -5.64 6.63
C LYS A 483 11.69 -6.32 7.69
N SER A 484 12.48 -5.54 8.42
CA SER A 484 13.33 -6.01 9.53
C SER A 484 13.16 -5.14 10.79
N GLY A 485 13.85 -5.51 11.87
CA GLY A 485 13.70 -4.93 13.20
C GLY A 485 12.44 -5.42 13.93
N GLY A 486 12.53 -5.51 15.26
CA GLY A 486 11.47 -6.09 16.10
C GLY A 486 10.16 -5.28 16.22
N GLY A 487 10.00 -4.17 15.50
CA GLY A 487 8.78 -3.35 15.49
C GLY A 487 7.70 -3.83 14.53
N ALA A 488 6.54 -3.17 14.59
CA ALA A 488 5.33 -3.53 13.86
C ALA A 488 5.12 -2.66 12.61
N TRP A 489 4.72 -3.27 11.51
CA TRP A 489 4.31 -2.59 10.28
C TRP A 489 2.83 -2.84 10.00
N VAL A 490 2.04 -1.80 9.77
CA VAL A 490 0.60 -1.89 9.48
C VAL A 490 0.32 -1.38 8.07
N ILE A 491 -0.36 -2.19 7.25
CA ILE A 491 -0.74 -1.87 5.88
C ILE A 491 -2.28 -1.87 5.78
N PRO A 492 -2.94 -0.71 5.90
CA PRO A 492 -4.38 -0.61 6.13
C PRO A 492 -5.26 -0.69 4.86
N LEU A 493 -4.71 -0.57 3.65
CA LEU A 493 -5.51 -0.56 2.41
C LEU A 493 -4.66 -1.00 1.21
N ALA A 494 -4.87 -2.19 0.63
CA ALA A 494 -4.37 -2.48 -0.71
C ALA A 494 -5.41 -2.16 -1.76
N VAL A 495 -4.98 -1.35 -2.72
CA VAL A 495 -5.49 -1.41 -4.08
C VAL A 495 -4.28 -1.36 -5.02
N GLY A 496 -4.13 -2.41 -5.82
CA GLY A 496 -3.23 -2.46 -6.98
C GLY A 496 -2.51 -3.79 -7.16
N THR A 497 -2.97 -4.57 -8.13
CA THR A 497 -2.47 -5.79 -8.80
C THR A 497 -0.95 -5.94 -9.02
N SER A 498 -0.13 -5.83 -7.98
CA SER A 498 1.32 -5.62 -8.14
C SER A 498 2.11 -6.84 -7.69
N THR A 499 2.79 -7.49 -8.64
CA THR A 499 3.80 -8.54 -8.43
C THR A 499 4.91 -8.02 -7.53
N PHE A 500 5.06 -8.57 -6.33
CA PHE A 500 6.07 -8.12 -5.38
C PHE A 500 6.36 -9.23 -4.34
N ARG A 501 7.63 -9.44 -3.97
CA ARG A 501 8.05 -10.38 -2.90
C ARG A 501 8.23 -9.64 -1.59
N LEU A 502 7.41 -9.90 -0.59
CA LEU A 502 7.57 -9.31 0.74
C LEU A 502 8.31 -10.29 1.65
N ASP A 503 9.43 -9.87 2.22
CA ASP A 503 10.11 -10.58 3.29
C ASP A 503 9.89 -9.86 4.63
N VAL A 504 9.21 -10.51 5.57
CA VAL A 504 9.12 -10.07 6.96
C VAL A 504 10.14 -10.87 7.77
N SER A 505 11.37 -10.38 7.73
CA SER A 505 12.52 -11.04 8.38
C SER A 505 12.47 -10.99 9.92
N GLU A 506 11.93 -9.91 10.48
CA GLU A 506 11.83 -9.69 11.94
C GLU A 506 10.60 -8.83 12.31
N GLY A 507 10.15 -8.98 13.56
CA GLY A 507 9.06 -8.19 14.13
C GLY A 507 7.69 -8.65 13.63
N SER A 508 6.78 -7.71 13.39
CA SER A 508 5.44 -8.06 12.89
C SER A 508 4.99 -7.20 11.71
N ALA A 509 4.16 -7.79 10.86
CA ALA A 509 3.44 -7.10 9.79
C ALA A 509 1.95 -7.43 9.83
N ASP A 510 1.11 -6.41 9.80
CA ASP A 510 -0.36 -6.49 9.77
C ASP A 510 -0.84 -6.10 8.36
N LEU A 511 -1.23 -7.11 7.58
CA LEU A 511 -1.67 -7.01 6.18
C LEU A 511 -3.21 -7.00 6.12
N ARG A 512 -3.82 -5.82 6.24
CA ARG A 512 -5.28 -5.70 6.45
C ARG A 512 -6.15 -5.87 5.21
N ALA A 513 -5.60 -5.59 4.03
CA ALA A 513 -6.27 -5.90 2.77
C ALA A 513 -5.20 -5.97 1.69
N VAL A 514 -5.08 -7.08 0.97
CA VAL A 514 -4.23 -7.21 -0.24
C VAL A 514 -5.07 -7.21 -1.54
N ASP A 515 -6.36 -7.55 -1.48
CA ASP A 515 -7.30 -7.44 -2.61
C ASP A 515 -8.73 -7.26 -2.10
N THR A 516 -9.37 -6.11 -2.38
CA THR A 516 -10.69 -5.79 -1.82
C THR A 516 -11.86 -6.44 -2.60
N TYR A 517 -11.69 -6.86 -3.87
CA TYR A 517 -12.86 -7.25 -4.69
C TYR A 517 -12.58 -8.30 -5.78
N GLY A 518 -12.00 -9.44 -5.42
CA GLY A 518 -12.24 -10.68 -6.16
C GLY A 518 -11.68 -10.73 -7.59
N SER A 519 -10.64 -9.95 -7.91
CA SER A 519 -9.81 -10.22 -9.10
C SER A 519 -8.64 -11.15 -8.72
N ALA A 520 -8.97 -12.25 -8.05
CA ALA A 520 -8.01 -13.20 -7.48
C ALA A 520 -7.11 -13.90 -8.55
N ALA A 521 -7.27 -13.55 -9.83
CA ALA A 521 -6.39 -13.89 -10.95
C ALA A 521 -5.09 -13.04 -11.05
N SER A 522 -4.98 -11.91 -10.33
CA SER A 522 -3.89 -10.93 -10.55
C SER A 522 -2.90 -10.71 -9.39
N SER A 523 -3.18 -11.19 -8.17
CA SER A 523 -2.23 -11.06 -7.05
C SER A 523 -1.12 -12.09 -7.15
N ASN A 524 0.14 -11.69 -7.39
CA ASN A 524 1.32 -12.55 -7.42
C ASN A 524 2.24 -12.33 -6.20
N LEU A 525 1.66 -12.06 -5.03
CA LEU A 525 2.43 -11.91 -3.80
C LEU A 525 3.12 -13.22 -3.43
N THR A 526 4.44 -13.16 -3.27
CA THR A 526 5.19 -14.15 -2.49
C THR A 526 5.52 -13.52 -1.14
N LEU A 527 5.11 -14.15 -0.06
CA LEU A 527 5.39 -13.69 1.29
C LEU A 527 6.42 -14.63 1.93
N ARG A 528 7.55 -14.09 2.39
CA ARG A 528 8.50 -14.77 3.24
C ARG A 528 8.35 -14.28 4.68
N ILE A 529 8.34 -15.20 5.64
CA ILE A 529 8.26 -14.89 7.08
C ILE A 529 9.47 -15.51 7.76
N GLY A 530 10.37 -14.65 8.23
CA GLY A 530 11.63 -15.02 8.87
C GLY A 530 11.48 -15.51 10.32
N PRO A 531 12.61 -15.89 10.95
CA PRO A 531 12.62 -16.49 12.28
C PRO A 531 11.96 -15.61 13.35
N GLY A 532 10.91 -16.12 14.00
CA GLY A 532 10.18 -15.41 15.06
C GLY A 532 9.37 -14.20 14.60
N ALA A 533 9.29 -13.94 13.29
CA ALA A 533 8.44 -12.90 12.74
C ALA A 533 6.97 -13.35 12.71
N LEU A 534 6.05 -12.38 12.81
CA LEU A 534 4.60 -12.61 12.82
C LEU A 534 3.91 -11.80 11.73
N VAL A 535 3.15 -12.47 10.87
CA VAL A 535 2.25 -11.80 9.91
C VAL A 535 0.80 -12.04 10.28
N THR A 536 0.00 -10.98 10.33
CA THR A 536 -1.44 -11.03 10.64
C THR A 536 -2.27 -10.31 9.59
N ASN A 537 -3.59 -10.43 9.66
CA ASN A 537 -4.55 -9.67 8.86
C ASN A 537 -5.34 -8.63 9.67
N GLY A 538 -4.86 -8.29 10.87
CA GLY A 538 -5.36 -7.18 11.68
C GLY A 538 -6.63 -7.46 12.47
N ALA A 539 -6.89 -6.58 13.46
CA ALA A 539 -8.05 -6.59 14.34
C ALA A 539 -8.97 -5.39 14.04
N ALA A 540 -10.16 -5.66 13.48
CA ALA A 540 -11.36 -4.80 13.44
C ALA A 540 -11.18 -3.29 13.11
N ALA A 541 -11.40 -2.92 11.84
CA ALA A 541 -12.01 -1.64 11.48
C ALA A 541 -13.36 -1.90 10.79
N PRO A 542 -14.38 -1.03 10.95
CA PRO A 542 -15.77 -1.31 10.53
C PRO A 542 -16.02 -1.20 9.01
N ALA A 543 -14.98 -1.25 8.17
CA ALA A 543 -15.11 -0.94 6.75
C ALA A 543 -14.36 -1.97 5.89
N PHE A 544 -15.13 -2.86 5.25
CA PHE A 544 -14.78 -3.63 4.05
C PHE A 544 -13.28 -3.91 3.84
N GLU A 545 -12.65 -4.59 4.78
CA GLU A 545 -11.29 -5.10 4.58
C GLU A 545 -11.41 -6.41 3.78
N GLY A 546 -10.63 -6.53 2.69
CA GLY A 546 -10.66 -7.70 1.80
C GLY A 546 -9.84 -8.86 2.36
N PHE A 547 -10.03 -10.07 1.83
CA PHE A 547 -9.19 -11.22 2.16
C PHE A 547 -7.82 -11.14 1.47
N ASN A 548 -6.79 -11.77 2.05
CA ASN A 548 -5.43 -11.71 1.51
C ASN A 548 -5.16 -12.88 0.55
N ALA A 549 -5.06 -12.58 -0.76
CA ALA A 549 -4.68 -13.57 -1.76
C ALA A 549 -3.17 -13.58 -2.05
N MET A 550 -2.54 -14.73 -1.88
CA MET A 550 -1.11 -14.96 -2.08
C MET A 550 -0.86 -16.04 -3.14
N ALA A 551 0.19 -15.86 -3.94
CA ALA A 551 0.65 -16.90 -4.84
C ALA A 551 1.44 -17.97 -4.08
N ALA A 552 2.40 -17.54 -3.25
CA ALA A 552 3.26 -18.44 -2.48
C ALA A 552 3.53 -17.89 -1.08
N LEU A 553 3.74 -18.81 -0.13
CA LEU A 553 4.17 -18.55 1.24
C LEU A 553 5.50 -19.28 1.49
N GLU A 554 6.49 -18.58 2.01
CA GLU A 554 7.78 -19.09 2.43
C GLU A 554 7.94 -18.85 3.94
N LEU A 555 8.20 -19.90 4.72
CA LEU A 555 8.31 -19.83 6.17
C LEU A 555 9.70 -20.30 6.61
N GLU A 556 10.34 -19.50 7.47
CA GLU A 556 11.66 -19.77 8.03
C GLU A 556 11.66 -19.66 9.57
N GLY A 557 10.74 -20.38 10.21
CA GLY A 557 10.54 -20.30 11.67
C GLY A 557 9.66 -19.13 12.11
N GLY A 558 8.90 -18.57 11.18
CA GLY A 558 7.92 -17.50 11.40
C GLY A 558 6.48 -18.01 11.49
N GLU A 559 5.56 -17.09 11.77
CA GLU A 559 4.14 -17.39 11.92
C GLU A 559 3.26 -16.55 10.98
N LEU A 560 2.37 -17.22 10.24
CA LEU A 560 1.21 -16.60 9.60
C LEU A 560 -0.02 -16.83 10.50
N ARG A 561 -0.63 -15.76 11.00
CA ARG A 561 -1.77 -15.84 11.94
C ARG A 561 -3.01 -15.15 11.39
N ALA A 562 -4.07 -15.91 11.20
CA ALA A 562 -5.40 -15.38 10.95
C ALA A 562 -5.99 -14.78 12.24
N THR A 563 -6.15 -13.45 12.25
CA THR A 563 -6.72 -12.72 13.38
C THR A 563 -8.22 -12.41 13.22
N ASN A 564 -8.78 -12.45 12.00
CA ASN A 564 -10.22 -12.30 11.73
C ASN A 564 -10.68 -13.00 10.43
N GLY A 565 -11.93 -13.50 10.42
CA GLY A 565 -12.76 -13.67 9.22
C GLY A 565 -13.84 -12.58 9.19
N ILE A 566 -14.26 -12.13 8.01
CA ILE A 566 -15.18 -10.98 7.88
C ILE A 566 -16.54 -11.46 7.38
N SER A 567 -17.56 -11.33 8.23
CA SER A 567 -18.95 -11.38 7.81
C SER A 567 -19.33 -10.04 7.15
N VAL A 568 -19.31 -9.99 5.82
CA VAL A 568 -19.81 -8.82 5.08
C VAL A 568 -21.32 -8.97 4.89
N LEU A 569 -22.08 -8.10 5.56
CA LEU A 569 -23.46 -7.82 5.18
C LEU A 569 -23.43 -7.10 3.82
N ASN A 570 -23.56 -7.85 2.72
CA ASN A 570 -23.83 -7.24 1.43
C ASN A 570 -25.31 -6.81 1.39
N PRO A 571 -25.62 -5.51 1.26
CA PRO A 571 -27.01 -5.04 1.22
C PRO A 571 -27.82 -5.53 0.01
N PHE A 572 -27.20 -6.18 -0.99
CA PHE A 572 -27.83 -6.63 -2.23
C PHE A 572 -27.84 -8.15 -2.46
N GLN A 573 -27.17 -8.97 -1.63
CA GLN A 573 -26.96 -10.41 -1.93
C GLN A 573 -26.95 -11.34 -0.69
N GLY A 574 -27.24 -10.85 0.52
CA GLY A 574 -27.18 -11.66 1.74
C GLY A 574 -25.80 -11.65 2.42
N SER A 575 -25.73 -12.25 3.61
CA SER A 575 -24.49 -12.37 4.40
C SER A 575 -23.46 -13.24 3.68
N GLY A 576 -22.37 -12.63 3.22
CA GLY A 576 -21.22 -13.35 2.67
C GLY A 576 -20.09 -13.32 3.69
N ILE A 577 -19.57 -14.50 4.05
CA ILE A 577 -18.41 -14.64 4.92
C ILE A 577 -17.18 -14.69 4.02
N PHE A 578 -16.19 -13.82 4.26
CA PHE A 578 -14.88 -13.84 3.61
C PHE A 578 -13.84 -14.45 4.54
N GLU A 579 -13.06 -15.38 4.01
CA GLU A 579 -11.96 -16.04 4.73
C GLU A 579 -10.77 -15.11 4.97
N ALA A 580 -9.84 -15.50 5.86
CA ALA A 580 -8.71 -14.65 6.25
C ALA A 580 -7.61 -14.58 5.18
N TYR A 581 -7.26 -15.74 4.59
CA TYR A 581 -6.20 -15.87 3.60
C TYR A 581 -6.59 -16.85 2.48
N LEU A 582 -6.06 -16.62 1.28
CA LEU A 582 -6.08 -17.55 0.15
C LEU A 582 -4.64 -17.81 -0.31
N ILE A 583 -4.19 -19.06 -0.24
CA ILE A 583 -2.86 -19.49 -0.73
C ILE A 583 -3.08 -20.41 -1.94
N ARG A 584 -2.50 -20.05 -3.09
CA ARG A 584 -2.83 -20.71 -4.36
C ARG A 584 -1.84 -21.77 -4.82
N ASN A 585 -0.54 -21.51 -4.77
CA ASN A 585 0.44 -22.38 -5.43
C ASN A 585 1.21 -23.24 -4.42
N SER A 586 1.94 -22.60 -3.50
CA SER A 586 2.88 -23.32 -2.64
C SER A 586 3.04 -22.70 -1.26
N ILE A 587 3.29 -23.57 -0.29
CA ILE A 587 3.89 -23.28 1.00
C ILE A 587 5.26 -23.97 1.00
N VAL A 588 6.31 -23.24 1.29
CA VAL A 588 7.67 -23.78 1.41
C VAL A 588 8.20 -23.47 2.80
N VAL A 589 8.70 -24.49 3.50
CA VAL A 589 9.24 -24.35 4.86
C VAL A 589 10.71 -24.71 4.85
N THR A 590 11.54 -23.76 5.31
CA THR A 590 12.99 -23.87 5.40
C THR A 590 13.49 -23.25 6.70
N GLY A 591 14.80 -23.06 6.86
CA GLY A 591 15.40 -22.47 8.05
C GLY A 591 15.80 -23.51 9.10
N THR A 592 15.76 -23.12 10.38
CA THR A 592 16.27 -23.94 11.50
C THR A 592 15.31 -23.99 12.69
N ALA A 593 14.06 -23.59 12.51
CA ALA A 593 13.06 -23.52 13.56
C ALA A 593 11.66 -23.85 13.01
N PRO A 594 10.75 -24.41 13.84
CA PRO A 594 9.39 -24.71 13.43
C PRO A 594 8.64 -23.46 12.96
N SER A 595 7.84 -23.61 11.93
CA SER A 595 6.96 -22.56 11.41
C SER A 595 5.50 -22.82 11.78
N LEU A 596 4.70 -21.76 11.84
CA LEU A 596 3.32 -21.83 12.31
C LEU A 596 2.36 -21.20 11.29
N ILE A 597 1.23 -21.87 11.07
CA ILE A 597 0.04 -21.28 10.45
C ILE A 597 -1.11 -21.44 11.44
N SER A 598 -1.55 -20.34 12.01
CA SER A 598 -2.47 -20.34 13.14
C SER A 598 -3.67 -19.45 12.90
N ASP A 599 -4.68 -19.61 13.75
CA ASP A 599 -5.75 -18.65 13.90
C ASP A 599 -5.95 -18.32 15.40
N VAL A 600 -6.73 -17.30 15.69
CA VAL A 600 -7.09 -16.91 17.07
C VAL A 600 -8.40 -17.55 17.56
N GLY A 601 -8.79 -18.70 17.01
CA GLY A 601 -9.95 -19.48 17.42
C GLY A 601 -11.30 -18.89 17.03
N GLN A 602 -11.35 -18.03 16.01
CA GLN A 602 -12.61 -17.47 15.50
C GLN A 602 -13.28 -18.46 14.55
N ALA A 603 -14.61 -18.59 14.62
CA ALA A 603 -15.38 -19.53 13.78
C ALA A 603 -15.15 -19.36 12.26
N GLU A 604 -14.73 -18.17 11.84
CA GLU A 604 -14.51 -17.79 10.44
C GLU A 604 -13.02 -17.55 10.07
N GLY A 605 -12.09 -17.76 11.01
CA GLY A 605 -10.66 -17.73 10.71
C GLY A 605 -10.26 -18.98 9.93
N ALA A 606 -10.05 -18.86 8.62
CA ALA A 606 -9.68 -19.98 7.77
C ALA A 606 -8.62 -19.60 6.73
N ILE A 607 -7.78 -20.57 6.37
CA ILE A 607 -6.90 -20.54 5.21
C ILE A 607 -7.59 -21.27 4.07
N THR A 608 -7.92 -20.53 3.04
CA THR A 608 -8.46 -21.05 1.81
C THR A 608 -7.33 -21.56 0.92
N ILE A 609 -7.52 -22.74 0.33
CA ILE A 609 -6.56 -23.37 -0.57
C ILE A 609 -7.15 -23.53 -1.99
N GLY A 610 -6.31 -23.38 -3.01
CA GLY A 610 -6.65 -23.64 -4.41
C GLY A 610 -6.71 -22.40 -5.32
N GLY A 611 -6.77 -22.65 -6.63
CA GLY A 611 -6.72 -21.62 -7.68
C GLY A 611 -8.04 -20.87 -7.94
N VAL A 612 -7.94 -19.80 -8.73
CA VAL A 612 -9.08 -18.98 -9.18
C VAL A 612 -9.31 -19.24 -10.67
N VAL A 613 -10.57 -19.17 -11.08
CA VAL A 613 -11.20 -19.61 -12.35
C VAL A 613 -10.58 -19.05 -13.67
N ASN A 614 -9.49 -18.27 -13.70
CA ASN A 614 -9.17 -17.48 -14.92
C ASN A 614 -7.73 -17.52 -15.49
N ASN A 615 -6.81 -18.36 -15.03
CA ASN A 615 -5.42 -18.37 -15.57
C ASN A 615 -5.03 -19.54 -16.47
N GLY A 616 -5.97 -20.35 -16.99
CA GLY A 616 -5.61 -21.44 -17.91
C GLY A 616 -4.83 -22.60 -17.26
N ASP A 617 -4.46 -22.46 -15.99
CA ASP A 617 -3.95 -23.51 -15.14
C ASP A 617 -5.16 -24.32 -14.63
N GLY A 618 -5.21 -25.60 -14.98
CA GLY A 618 -6.38 -26.46 -14.82
C GLY A 618 -7.04 -26.39 -13.44
N PHE A 619 -8.37 -26.46 -13.45
CA PHE A 619 -9.34 -26.25 -12.36
C PHE A 619 -9.15 -27.02 -11.03
N ASN A 620 -8.05 -27.74 -10.78
CA ASN A 620 -7.91 -28.71 -9.68
C ASN A 620 -6.47 -28.90 -9.16
N SER A 621 -5.55 -27.94 -9.33
CA SER A 621 -4.18 -28.13 -8.86
C SER A 621 -4.11 -28.08 -7.33
N PRO A 622 -3.57 -29.11 -6.65
CA PRO A 622 -3.46 -29.12 -5.19
C PRO A 622 -2.44 -28.08 -4.71
N LEU A 623 -2.62 -27.60 -3.48
CA LEU A 623 -1.62 -26.77 -2.82
C LEU A 623 -0.39 -27.63 -2.51
N SER A 624 0.77 -27.25 -3.03
CA SER A 624 2.04 -27.89 -2.69
C SER A 624 2.53 -27.37 -1.33
N ILE A 625 2.84 -28.26 -0.40
CA ILE A 625 3.41 -27.95 0.91
C ILE A 625 4.74 -28.69 1.00
N ASP A 626 5.82 -27.99 0.68
CA ASP A 626 7.18 -28.51 0.74
C ASP A 626 7.82 -28.19 2.09
N VAL A 627 8.02 -29.22 2.92
CA VAL A 627 8.52 -29.05 4.29
C VAL A 627 9.89 -29.70 4.42
N ALA A 628 10.93 -28.88 4.53
CA ALA A 628 12.24 -29.37 4.91
C ALA A 628 12.26 -29.82 6.38
N ASP A 629 13.12 -30.78 6.73
CA ASP A 629 13.42 -31.11 8.12
C ASP A 629 14.29 -29.99 8.70
N VAL A 630 13.70 -29.13 9.53
CA VAL A 630 14.36 -27.93 10.10
C VAL A 630 14.63 -28.07 11.59
N THR A 631 14.00 -29.03 12.26
CA THR A 631 14.17 -29.26 13.71
C THR A 631 15.20 -30.35 14.04
N THR A 632 15.74 -31.07 13.05
CA THR A 632 16.68 -32.21 13.24
C THR A 632 16.13 -33.30 14.19
N SER A 633 14.82 -33.31 14.42
CA SER A 633 14.12 -34.13 15.41
C SER A 633 12.79 -34.63 14.84
N ALA A 634 12.09 -35.52 15.55
CA ALA A 634 10.73 -35.94 15.18
C ALA A 634 9.65 -34.88 15.47
N ALA A 635 10.02 -33.65 15.85
CA ALA A 635 9.09 -32.57 16.10
C ALA A 635 8.53 -31.99 14.79
N SER A 636 7.31 -31.47 14.85
CA SER A 636 6.64 -30.85 13.72
C SER A 636 7.41 -29.62 13.22
N ASP A 637 7.77 -29.63 11.95
CA ASP A 637 8.50 -28.55 11.27
C ASP A 637 7.55 -27.45 10.80
N LEU A 638 6.32 -27.83 10.43
CA LEU A 638 5.20 -26.93 10.18
C LEU A 638 3.98 -27.38 10.97
N ILE A 639 3.43 -26.50 11.79
CA ILE A 639 2.18 -26.73 12.52
C ILE A 639 1.09 -25.84 11.94
N VAL A 640 0.01 -26.46 11.47
CA VAL A 640 -1.18 -25.79 10.96
C VAL A 640 -2.34 -26.02 11.93
N SER A 641 -2.57 -25.06 12.82
CA SER A 641 -3.73 -25.06 13.71
C SER A 641 -4.92 -24.32 13.12
N ALA A 642 -4.69 -23.50 12.08
CA ALA A 642 -5.76 -22.83 11.36
C ALA A 642 -6.65 -23.81 10.59
N LYS A 643 -7.94 -23.47 10.45
CA LYS A 643 -8.85 -24.23 9.57
C LYS A 643 -8.42 -24.15 8.10
N LEU A 644 -8.27 -25.30 7.42
CA LEU A 644 -8.03 -25.39 5.97
C LEU A 644 -9.33 -25.70 5.21
N GLN A 645 -9.60 -24.99 4.10
CA GLN A 645 -10.82 -25.20 3.31
C GLN A 645 -10.68 -24.90 1.82
N ASP A 646 -11.58 -25.46 1.01
CA ASP A 646 -11.68 -25.16 -0.43
C ASP A 646 -12.05 -23.69 -0.70
N ASN A 647 -11.62 -23.20 -1.87
CA ASN A 647 -12.01 -21.90 -2.39
C ASN A 647 -13.52 -21.82 -2.70
N ALA A 648 -14.21 -20.89 -2.04
CA ALA A 648 -15.60 -20.56 -2.34
C ALA A 648 -15.65 -19.66 -3.59
N PRO A 649 -16.39 -20.04 -4.65
CA PRO A 649 -16.55 -19.15 -5.78
C PRO A 649 -17.29 -17.89 -5.35
N VAL A 650 -16.82 -16.74 -5.86
CA VAL A 650 -17.43 -15.41 -5.69
C VAL A 650 -18.89 -15.34 -6.17
N ASN A 651 -19.35 -16.35 -6.92
CA ASN A 651 -20.74 -16.55 -7.30
C ASN A 651 -21.30 -17.78 -6.57
N PHE A 652 -22.27 -17.56 -5.69
CA PHE A 652 -23.03 -18.57 -4.93
C PHE A 652 -23.76 -19.64 -5.79
N TYR A 653 -23.57 -19.65 -7.11
CA TYR A 653 -24.19 -20.56 -8.07
C TYR A 653 -23.21 -21.58 -8.68
N LEU A 654 -21.91 -21.49 -8.38
CA LEU A 654 -20.92 -22.47 -8.82
C LEU A 654 -20.51 -23.37 -7.64
N PRO A 655 -20.26 -24.68 -7.86
CA PRO A 655 -19.74 -25.55 -6.82
C PRO A 655 -18.35 -25.08 -6.37
N ARG A 656 -18.03 -25.26 -5.08
CA ARG A 656 -16.68 -25.04 -4.53
C ARG A 656 -15.66 -25.84 -5.35
N LEU A 657 -14.56 -25.20 -5.77
CA LEU A 657 -13.52 -25.87 -6.52
C LEU A 657 -12.78 -26.82 -5.57
N LYS A 658 -12.70 -28.10 -5.91
CA LYS A 658 -12.05 -29.11 -5.08
C LYS A 658 -10.55 -28.84 -5.08
N SER A 659 -9.97 -28.53 -3.93
CA SER A 659 -8.52 -28.40 -3.78
C SER A 659 -8.00 -29.42 -2.78
N GLY A 660 -6.89 -30.07 -3.11
CA GLY A 660 -6.18 -30.98 -2.23
C GLY A 660 -4.90 -30.35 -1.70
N ILE A 661 -4.13 -31.13 -0.94
CA ILE A 661 -2.77 -30.79 -0.54
C ILE A 661 -1.80 -31.88 -1.02
N VAL A 662 -0.61 -31.48 -1.44
CA VAL A 662 0.53 -32.38 -1.72
C VAL A 662 1.64 -32.00 -0.77
N LYS A 663 1.94 -32.86 0.20
CA LYS A 663 3.05 -32.73 1.15
C LYS A 663 4.31 -33.38 0.56
N SER A 664 5.36 -32.59 0.39
CA SER A 664 6.70 -33.04 -0.02
C SER A 664 7.77 -32.60 1.00
N GLY A 665 9.02 -32.97 0.74
CA GLY A 665 10.15 -32.66 1.62
C GLY A 665 10.23 -33.59 2.82
N THR A 666 11.43 -33.74 3.37
CA THR A 666 11.74 -34.75 4.40
C THR A 666 11.16 -34.43 5.79
N GLY A 667 10.70 -33.20 6.02
CA GLY A 667 10.18 -32.74 7.31
C GLY A 667 8.75 -33.17 7.60
N THR A 668 8.27 -32.77 8.78
CA THR A 668 6.97 -33.13 9.36
C THR A 668 5.96 -31.99 9.25
N LEU A 669 4.82 -32.26 8.63
CA LEU A 669 3.64 -31.38 8.64
C LEU A 669 2.64 -31.87 9.70
N GLU A 670 2.23 -31.00 10.61
CA GLU A 670 1.17 -31.27 11.58
C GLU A 670 -0.10 -30.47 11.24
N LEU A 671 -1.22 -31.15 11.12
CA LEU A 671 -2.55 -30.57 10.97
C LEU A 671 -3.31 -30.74 12.30
N SER A 672 -3.48 -29.66 13.03
CA SER A 672 -4.16 -29.64 14.34
C SER A 672 -5.48 -28.88 14.33
N GLY A 673 -5.80 -28.19 13.23
CA GLY A 673 -7.09 -27.54 12.97
C GLY A 673 -8.09 -28.40 12.18
N LEU A 674 -9.22 -27.79 11.81
CA LEU A 674 -10.23 -28.42 10.96
C LEU A 674 -9.80 -28.38 9.48
N ASN A 675 -9.74 -29.54 8.82
CA ASN A 675 -9.38 -29.67 7.41
C ASN A 675 -10.62 -30.11 6.62
N ILE A 676 -11.31 -29.16 5.99
CA ILE A 676 -12.60 -29.37 5.32
C ILE A 676 -12.54 -29.20 3.80
N PHE A 677 -11.34 -29.18 3.22
CA PHE A 677 -11.16 -29.20 1.77
C PHE A 677 -11.55 -30.57 1.20
N THR A 678 -11.96 -30.60 -0.07
CA THR A 678 -12.59 -31.80 -0.68
C THR A 678 -11.73 -32.45 -1.78
N GLY A 679 -10.49 -31.98 -1.96
CA GLY A 679 -9.47 -32.68 -2.76
C GLY A 679 -8.66 -33.69 -1.94
N ASN A 680 -7.77 -34.41 -2.62
CA ASN A 680 -6.92 -35.42 -1.99
C ASN A 680 -5.85 -34.81 -1.08
N THR A 681 -5.50 -35.53 -0.03
CA THR A 681 -4.27 -35.32 0.73
C THR A 681 -3.23 -36.33 0.25
N GLN A 682 -2.19 -35.87 -0.42
CA GLN A 682 -1.11 -36.71 -0.91
C GLN A 682 0.17 -36.41 -0.11
N VAL A 683 0.81 -37.44 0.44
CA VAL A 683 2.05 -37.34 1.22
C VAL A 683 3.17 -38.03 0.45
N ASP A 684 3.90 -37.28 -0.35
CA ASP A 684 4.94 -37.82 -1.22
C ASP A 684 6.23 -38.15 -0.45
N GLU A 685 6.60 -37.29 0.51
CA GLU A 685 7.83 -37.43 1.31
C GLU A 685 7.64 -36.86 2.74
N GLY A 686 8.50 -37.32 3.66
CA GLY A 686 8.49 -36.91 5.06
C GLY A 686 7.33 -37.51 5.83
N ALA A 687 6.81 -36.75 6.80
CA ALA A 687 5.70 -37.17 7.65
C ALA A 687 4.54 -36.18 7.64
N LEU A 688 3.32 -36.70 7.78
CA LEU A 688 2.11 -35.97 8.11
C LEU A 688 1.57 -36.45 9.46
N ILE A 689 1.25 -35.52 10.35
CA ILE A 689 0.56 -35.80 11.61
C ILE A 689 -0.81 -35.13 11.54
N LEU A 690 -1.89 -35.89 11.65
CA LEU A 690 -3.20 -35.35 12.00
C LEU A 690 -3.29 -35.38 13.52
N ALA A 691 -3.05 -34.25 14.19
CA ALA A 691 -2.99 -34.18 15.65
C ALA A 691 -4.36 -34.49 16.29
N ALA A 692 -4.39 -34.81 17.58
CA ALA A 692 -5.62 -35.17 18.30
C ALA A 692 -6.75 -34.11 18.26
N SER A 693 -6.43 -32.84 18.06
CA SER A 693 -7.43 -31.76 17.87
C SER A 693 -7.83 -31.57 16.40
N GLY A 694 -7.09 -32.17 15.48
CA GLY A 694 -7.29 -32.06 14.05
C GLY A 694 -8.43 -32.94 13.57
N ARG A 695 -9.05 -32.55 12.45
CA ARG A 695 -10.07 -33.36 11.78
C ARG A 695 -9.89 -33.28 10.27
N MET A 696 -10.08 -34.39 9.56
CA MET A 696 -9.99 -34.45 8.10
C MET A 696 -11.33 -34.86 7.47
N LEU A 697 -11.80 -34.09 6.49
CA LEU A 697 -13.04 -34.37 5.77
C LEU A 697 -12.81 -35.32 4.58
N PHE A 698 -13.63 -36.36 4.50
CA PHE A 698 -13.79 -37.23 3.35
C PHE A 698 -15.19 -37.05 2.76
N VAL A 699 -15.28 -36.69 1.49
CA VAL A 699 -16.53 -36.52 0.74
C VAL A 699 -16.66 -37.64 -0.28
N LEU A 700 -17.69 -38.46 -0.11
CA LEU A 700 -18.00 -39.52 -1.06
C LEU A 700 -18.63 -38.95 -2.33
N GLY A 701 -18.38 -39.59 -3.47
CA GLY A 701 -19.08 -39.38 -4.71
C GLY A 701 -20.33 -40.27 -4.82
N ALA A 702 -21.18 -39.99 -5.81
CA ALA A 702 -22.40 -40.77 -6.06
C ALA A 702 -22.15 -42.21 -6.58
N SER A 703 -20.89 -42.63 -6.70
CA SER A 703 -20.49 -43.95 -7.17
C SER A 703 -19.46 -44.56 -6.22
N SER A 704 -19.50 -45.88 -6.10
CA SER A 704 -18.50 -46.65 -5.34
C SER A 704 -17.08 -46.32 -5.82
N GLY A 705 -16.14 -46.26 -4.89
CA GLY A 705 -14.72 -45.99 -5.16
C GLY A 705 -14.38 -44.53 -5.44
N THR A 706 -15.38 -43.64 -5.51
CA THR A 706 -15.17 -42.20 -5.75
C THR A 706 -15.21 -41.44 -4.42
N SER A 707 -14.08 -40.91 -3.97
CA SER A 707 -13.94 -40.03 -2.80
C SER A 707 -12.65 -39.22 -2.94
N ASN A 708 -12.46 -38.19 -2.11
CA ASN A 708 -11.09 -37.77 -1.82
C ASN A 708 -10.38 -38.82 -0.96
N GLN A 709 -9.05 -38.81 -1.00
CA GLN A 709 -8.21 -39.82 -0.37
C GLN A 709 -7.02 -39.19 0.36
N LEU A 710 -6.61 -39.84 1.45
CA LEU A 710 -5.30 -39.71 2.06
C LEU A 710 -4.39 -40.78 1.44
N SER A 711 -3.32 -40.38 0.76
CA SER A 711 -2.47 -41.31 -0.01
C SER A 711 -1.02 -40.85 -0.06
N GLY A 712 -0.12 -41.67 -0.58
CA GLY A 712 1.27 -41.28 -0.87
C GLY A 712 2.30 -42.28 -0.32
N ALA A 713 3.58 -41.94 -0.43
CA ALA A 713 4.70 -42.78 0.01
C ALA A 713 5.28 -42.37 1.38
N GLY A 714 4.98 -41.14 1.84
CA GLY A 714 5.42 -40.63 3.13
C GLY A 714 4.67 -41.26 4.32
N ALA A 715 5.19 -41.02 5.52
CA ALA A 715 4.60 -41.54 6.75
C ALA A 715 3.40 -40.71 7.20
N VAL A 716 2.38 -41.36 7.76
CA VAL A 716 1.24 -40.67 8.36
C VAL A 716 0.99 -41.18 9.77
N THR A 717 0.75 -40.25 10.69
CA THR A 717 0.27 -40.52 12.06
C THR A 717 -1.09 -39.85 12.21
N ILE A 718 -2.09 -40.60 12.68
CA ILE A 718 -3.49 -40.17 12.78
C ILE A 718 -3.88 -40.20 14.26
N GLU A 719 -3.86 -39.05 14.92
CA GLU A 719 -4.34 -38.91 16.30
C GLU A 719 -5.74 -38.28 16.37
N GLY A 720 -6.11 -37.48 15.36
CA GLY A 720 -7.40 -36.78 15.26
C GLY A 720 -8.42 -37.43 14.34
N ASP A 721 -9.57 -36.80 14.18
CA ASP A 721 -10.78 -37.44 13.67
C ASP A 721 -10.90 -37.51 12.14
N PHE A 722 -11.59 -38.53 11.65
CA PHE A 722 -12.08 -38.60 10.27
C PHE A 722 -13.56 -38.19 10.20
N ALA A 723 -13.87 -37.12 9.47
CA ALA A 723 -15.24 -36.73 9.17
C ALA A 723 -15.66 -37.27 7.80
N ILE A 724 -16.71 -38.10 7.73
CA ILE A 724 -17.14 -38.73 6.47
C ILE A 724 -18.52 -38.20 6.04
N GLU A 725 -18.56 -37.50 4.91
CA GLU A 725 -19.78 -37.04 4.24
C GLU A 725 -20.32 -38.12 3.29
N THR A 726 -21.42 -38.76 3.70
CA THR A 726 -22.04 -39.90 3.02
C THR A 726 -23.19 -39.52 2.08
N ALA A 727 -23.64 -38.26 2.08
CA ALA A 727 -24.90 -37.85 1.43
C ALA A 727 -24.97 -38.18 -0.06
N ALA A 728 -23.89 -37.95 -0.81
CA ALA A 728 -23.88 -38.22 -2.25
C ALA A 728 -24.01 -39.72 -2.58
N ALA A 729 -23.56 -40.59 -1.68
CA ALA A 729 -23.57 -42.05 -1.84
C ALA A 729 -24.78 -42.73 -1.17
N ALA A 730 -25.65 -41.99 -0.49
CA ALA A 730 -26.76 -42.53 0.29
C ALA A 730 -27.77 -43.36 -0.54
N ALA A 731 -27.88 -43.07 -1.84
CA ALA A 731 -28.75 -43.80 -2.76
C ALA A 731 -28.23 -45.19 -3.15
N LEU A 732 -26.95 -45.51 -2.88
CA LEU A 732 -26.38 -46.81 -3.19
C LEU A 732 -26.93 -47.90 -2.26
N ALA A 733 -27.04 -49.12 -2.77
CA ALA A 733 -27.36 -50.31 -1.97
C ALA A 733 -26.10 -50.92 -1.33
N SER A 734 -24.97 -50.83 -2.04
CA SER A 734 -23.65 -51.22 -1.55
C SER A 734 -22.57 -50.37 -2.20
N GLY A 735 -21.37 -50.36 -1.60
CA GLY A 735 -20.22 -49.66 -2.13
C GLY A 735 -18.99 -49.83 -1.26
N THR A 736 -17.82 -49.52 -1.82
CA THR A 736 -16.53 -49.53 -1.13
C THR A 736 -15.71 -48.31 -1.56
N TRP A 737 -15.03 -47.67 -0.62
CA TRP A 737 -14.19 -46.49 -0.83
C TRP A 737 -12.90 -46.61 -0.03
N THR A 738 -11.76 -46.57 -0.70
CA THR A 738 -10.46 -46.46 -0.03
C THR A 738 -10.25 -44.99 0.34
N LEU A 739 -10.39 -44.67 1.63
CA LEU A 739 -10.22 -43.30 2.14
C LEU A 739 -8.76 -43.05 2.52
N GLU A 740 -8.11 -44.07 3.08
CA GLU A 740 -6.70 -44.05 3.44
C GLU A 740 -5.94 -45.12 2.62
N ASN A 741 -4.88 -44.70 1.95
CA ASN A 741 -3.99 -45.52 1.13
C ASN A 741 -2.54 -45.06 1.28
N VAL A 742 -1.99 -45.21 2.49
CA VAL A 742 -0.61 -44.90 2.84
C VAL A 742 0.11 -46.18 3.30
N PRO A 743 1.46 -46.24 3.30
CA PRO A 743 2.19 -47.45 3.67
C PRO A 743 1.78 -47.90 5.08
N SER A 744 1.34 -49.15 5.19
CA SER A 744 0.81 -49.70 6.44
C SER A 744 1.92 -49.85 7.49
N GLN A 745 1.96 -48.92 8.45
CA GLN A 745 2.51 -49.22 9.76
C GLN A 745 1.39 -49.82 10.61
N ALA A 746 1.69 -50.85 11.38
CA ALA A 746 0.75 -51.40 12.34
C ALA A 746 0.41 -50.30 13.39
N GLY A 747 -0.81 -49.75 13.30
CA GLY A 747 -1.38 -48.79 14.24
C GLY A 747 -1.04 -47.31 13.96
N PRO A 748 -1.55 -46.69 12.87
CA PRO A 748 -1.42 -45.24 12.67
C PRO A 748 -2.44 -44.44 13.50
N TYR A 749 -3.46 -45.09 14.06
CA TYR A 749 -4.55 -44.46 14.80
C TYR A 749 -4.24 -44.33 16.30
N GLY A 750 -4.33 -43.10 16.81
CA GLY A 750 -4.17 -42.77 18.21
C GLY A 750 -5.38 -43.20 19.05
N ALA A 751 -5.20 -43.30 20.37
CA ALA A 751 -6.25 -43.75 21.29
C ALA A 751 -7.48 -42.82 21.38
N GLY A 752 -7.39 -41.60 20.83
CA GLY A 752 -8.48 -40.63 20.76
C GLY A 752 -9.12 -40.51 19.37
N PHE A 753 -8.76 -41.37 18.42
CA PHE A 753 -9.33 -41.36 17.07
C PHE A 753 -10.83 -41.64 17.08
N GLU A 754 -11.61 -40.80 16.40
CA GLU A 754 -13.02 -41.07 16.11
C GLU A 754 -13.33 -40.93 14.61
N VAL A 755 -14.35 -41.66 14.17
CA VAL A 755 -15.03 -41.39 12.89
C VAL A 755 -16.30 -40.61 13.18
N THR A 756 -16.50 -39.49 12.52
CA THR A 756 -17.63 -38.58 12.75
C THR A 756 -18.39 -38.27 11.45
N ASN A 757 -19.59 -37.72 11.59
CA ASN A 757 -20.23 -36.95 10.52
C ASN A 757 -19.52 -35.58 10.36
N PRO A 758 -19.76 -34.83 9.26
CA PRO A 758 -19.15 -33.52 9.04
C PRO A 758 -19.45 -32.47 10.12
N ASP A 759 -20.59 -32.61 10.81
CA ASP A 759 -20.97 -31.75 11.95
C ASP A 759 -20.24 -32.11 13.26
N GLY A 760 -19.43 -33.17 13.26
CA GLY A 760 -18.68 -33.66 14.41
C GLY A 760 -19.44 -34.68 15.28
N THR A 761 -20.64 -35.11 14.89
CA THR A 761 -21.34 -36.17 15.63
C THR A 761 -20.67 -37.53 15.41
N PRO A 762 -20.32 -38.29 16.46
CA PRO A 762 -19.52 -39.51 16.32
C PRO A 762 -20.33 -40.68 15.74
N TRP A 763 -19.62 -41.56 15.04
CA TRP A 763 -20.11 -42.89 14.65
C TRP A 763 -19.96 -43.86 15.83
N THR A 764 -20.56 -45.04 15.72
CA THR A 764 -20.48 -46.07 16.76
C THR A 764 -19.18 -46.87 16.60
N ASP A 765 -18.32 -46.90 17.62
CA ASP A 765 -17.21 -47.85 17.71
C ASP A 765 -17.77 -49.27 17.84
N ALA A 766 -17.55 -50.09 16.81
CA ALA A 766 -18.00 -51.48 16.75
C ALA A 766 -16.94 -52.47 17.30
N GLY A 767 -15.80 -51.96 17.76
CA GLY A 767 -14.65 -52.75 18.19
C GLY A 767 -13.93 -53.43 17.02
N GLY A 768 -12.75 -53.99 17.31
CA GLY A 768 -11.94 -54.68 16.30
C GLY A 768 -11.50 -53.76 15.15
N ASN A 769 -11.20 -52.50 15.48
CA ASN A 769 -10.72 -51.46 14.56
C ASN A 769 -11.77 -51.07 13.50
N LYS A 770 -13.05 -50.99 13.89
CA LYS A 770 -14.17 -50.68 13.00
C LYS A 770 -15.12 -49.65 13.60
N TRP A 771 -15.55 -48.71 12.76
CA TRP A 771 -16.56 -47.70 13.08
C TRP A 771 -17.78 -47.89 12.21
N THR A 772 -18.97 -47.78 12.80
CA THR A 772 -20.24 -48.04 12.10
C THR A 772 -21.24 -46.91 12.23
N LYS A 773 -22.00 -46.69 11.16
CA LYS A 773 -23.13 -45.75 11.12
C LYS A 773 -24.32 -46.40 10.41
N ASP A 774 -25.49 -46.26 11.02
CA ASP A 774 -26.76 -46.63 10.38
C ASP A 774 -27.03 -45.69 9.19
N GLY A 775 -27.21 -46.28 8.01
CA GLY A 775 -27.56 -45.58 6.78
C GLY A 775 -29.06 -45.49 6.53
N GLY A 776 -29.89 -46.08 7.39
CA GLY A 776 -31.31 -46.31 7.16
C GLY A 776 -31.58 -47.43 6.15
N GLU A 777 -32.82 -47.93 6.09
CA GLU A 777 -33.25 -48.97 5.13
C GLU A 777 -32.42 -50.27 5.18
N GLY A 778 -31.90 -50.64 6.37
CA GLY A 778 -31.06 -51.82 6.53
C GLY A 778 -29.63 -51.66 5.99
N LYS A 779 -29.19 -50.42 5.73
CA LYS A 779 -27.83 -50.10 5.30
C LYS A 779 -26.93 -49.84 6.49
N THR A 780 -25.71 -50.36 6.43
CA THR A 780 -24.67 -50.09 7.42
C THR A 780 -23.42 -49.60 6.71
N TRP A 781 -22.93 -48.44 7.16
CA TRP A 781 -21.61 -47.93 6.82
C TRP A 781 -20.60 -48.51 7.81
N THR A 782 -19.50 -49.07 7.32
CA THR A 782 -18.42 -49.63 8.16
C THR A 782 -17.08 -49.10 7.67
N PHE A 783 -16.40 -48.28 8.46
CA PHE A 783 -15.00 -47.92 8.24
C PHE A 783 -14.09 -48.90 8.98
N ASN A 784 -13.03 -49.37 8.33
CA ASN A 784 -12.08 -50.32 8.90
C ASN A 784 -10.66 -49.74 8.89
N GLU A 785 -10.18 -49.37 10.09
CA GLU A 785 -8.86 -48.74 10.31
C GLU A 785 -7.70 -49.64 9.86
N THR A 786 -7.88 -50.97 9.83
CA THR A 786 -6.81 -51.88 9.38
C THR A 786 -6.56 -51.76 7.88
N THR A 787 -7.58 -51.34 7.14
CA THR A 787 -7.56 -51.30 5.67
C THR A 787 -7.65 -49.91 5.08
N GLY A 788 -8.06 -48.91 5.88
CA GLY A 788 -8.36 -47.57 5.38
C GLY A 788 -9.62 -47.51 4.49
N VAL A 789 -10.44 -48.56 4.48
CA VAL A 789 -11.60 -48.72 3.59
C VAL A 789 -12.91 -48.47 4.34
N LEU A 790 -13.79 -47.70 3.71
CA LEU A 790 -15.19 -47.56 4.05
C LEU A 790 -16.03 -48.49 3.17
N GLU A 791 -16.92 -49.26 3.78
CA GLU A 791 -17.87 -50.14 3.10
C GLU A 791 -19.31 -49.72 3.42
N LEU A 792 -20.17 -49.78 2.41
CA LEU A 792 -21.62 -49.73 2.55
C LEU A 792 -22.16 -51.11 2.21
N THR A 793 -22.89 -51.70 3.15
CA THR A 793 -23.59 -52.97 2.95
C THR A 793 -25.07 -52.80 3.28
N SER A 794 -25.95 -53.33 2.45
CA SER A 794 -27.36 -53.55 2.81
C SER A 794 -27.53 -54.97 3.34
N GLY A 795 -28.04 -55.12 4.57
CA GLY A 795 -28.57 -56.40 5.03
C GLY A 795 -29.74 -56.83 4.15
N GLY A 796 -29.80 -58.11 3.79
CA GLY A 796 -30.84 -58.64 2.89
C GLY A 796 -32.20 -58.79 3.59
N ASN A 797 -32.90 -57.70 3.88
CA ASN A 797 -34.23 -57.72 4.52
C ASN A 797 -35.29 -58.41 3.64
N PHE A 798 -36.47 -58.69 4.21
CA PHE A 798 -37.59 -59.32 3.49
C PHE A 798 -37.85 -58.67 2.11
N ALA A 799 -37.81 -57.34 2.01
CA ALA A 799 -38.07 -56.63 0.75
C ALA A 799 -37.04 -56.94 -0.34
N SER A 800 -35.75 -56.96 0.01
CA SER A 800 -34.67 -57.30 -0.92
C SER A 800 -34.67 -58.78 -1.31
N TRP A 801 -35.00 -59.68 -0.37
CA TRP A 801 -35.20 -61.11 -0.65
C TRP A 801 -36.41 -61.33 -1.55
N ALA A 802 -37.53 -60.65 -1.29
CA ALA A 802 -38.77 -60.74 -2.06
C ALA A 802 -38.56 -60.33 -3.52
N LEU A 803 -37.81 -59.25 -3.76
CA LEU A 803 -37.41 -58.82 -5.10
C LEU A 803 -36.58 -59.89 -5.82
N THR A 804 -35.62 -60.50 -5.13
CA THR A 804 -34.71 -61.50 -5.70
C THR A 804 -35.43 -62.81 -6.04
N ASN A 805 -36.46 -63.16 -5.27
CA ASN A 805 -37.20 -64.42 -5.41
C ASN A 805 -38.55 -64.25 -6.13
N SER A 806 -38.79 -63.09 -6.75
CA SER A 806 -40.02 -62.79 -7.51
C SER A 806 -41.31 -63.04 -6.72
N VAL A 807 -41.27 -62.74 -5.42
CA VAL A 807 -42.39 -62.88 -4.49
C VAL A 807 -43.54 -61.94 -4.90
N THR A 808 -44.77 -62.44 -4.83
CA THR A 808 -46.00 -61.70 -5.13
C THR A 808 -46.92 -61.64 -3.90
N GLY A 809 -47.68 -60.54 -3.75
CA GLY A 809 -48.62 -60.39 -2.64
C GLY A 809 -48.03 -59.84 -1.32
N GLY A 810 -46.73 -59.55 -1.26
CA GLY A 810 -46.08 -58.97 -0.08
C GLY A 810 -45.87 -59.98 1.06
N ALA A 811 -45.57 -59.51 2.27
CA ALA A 811 -45.24 -60.37 3.43
C ALA A 811 -46.36 -61.38 3.79
N ASP A 812 -47.62 -60.93 3.73
CA ASP A 812 -48.80 -61.76 4.03
C ASP A 812 -49.34 -62.54 2.82
N GLY A 813 -48.72 -62.37 1.64
CA GLY A 813 -49.06 -63.11 0.44
C GLY A 813 -48.55 -64.55 0.49
N ASP A 814 -48.91 -65.33 -0.53
CA ASP A 814 -48.48 -66.73 -0.73
C ASP A 814 -48.23 -66.88 -2.23
N SER A 815 -46.95 -66.82 -2.62
CA SER A 815 -46.56 -66.63 -4.03
C SER A 815 -46.80 -67.87 -4.88
N ASP A 816 -46.67 -69.05 -4.30
CA ASP A 816 -46.78 -70.33 -4.98
C ASP A 816 -48.09 -71.08 -4.66
N ASN A 817 -48.91 -70.51 -3.77
CA ASN A 817 -50.23 -70.97 -3.33
C ASN A 817 -50.19 -72.32 -2.59
N ASP A 818 -49.13 -72.57 -1.82
CA ASP A 818 -48.99 -73.79 -1.03
C ASP A 818 -49.56 -73.70 0.40
N GLY A 819 -49.98 -72.49 0.81
CA GLY A 819 -50.57 -72.19 2.10
C GLY A 819 -49.59 -71.64 3.14
N ILE A 820 -48.32 -71.43 2.79
CA ILE A 820 -47.31 -70.81 3.65
C ILE A 820 -47.12 -69.34 3.24
N PRO A 821 -47.28 -68.36 4.16
CA PRO A 821 -47.06 -66.96 3.81
C PRO A 821 -45.60 -66.65 3.46
N ASN A 822 -45.39 -65.74 2.51
CA ASN A 822 -44.06 -65.34 2.02
C ASN A 822 -43.10 -64.91 3.15
N LEU A 823 -43.61 -64.25 4.19
CA LEU A 823 -42.81 -63.86 5.34
C LEU A 823 -42.32 -65.06 6.16
N VAL A 824 -43.14 -66.12 6.27
CA VAL A 824 -42.76 -67.38 6.91
C VAL A 824 -41.70 -68.08 6.08
N GLU A 825 -41.84 -68.08 4.76
CA GLU A 825 -40.83 -68.66 3.85
C GLU A 825 -39.48 -67.96 3.97
N TYR A 826 -39.49 -66.63 4.00
CA TYR A 826 -38.31 -65.82 4.29
C TYR A 826 -37.72 -66.16 5.66
N ALA A 827 -38.55 -66.22 6.71
CA ALA A 827 -38.12 -66.41 8.09
C ALA A 827 -37.54 -67.79 8.38
N LEU A 828 -37.91 -68.81 7.60
CA LEU A 828 -37.54 -70.21 7.77
C LEU A 828 -36.65 -70.78 6.63
N ASN A 829 -36.30 -69.95 5.63
CA ASN A 829 -35.49 -70.33 4.47
C ASN A 829 -36.16 -71.40 3.57
N LEU A 830 -37.45 -71.16 3.26
CA LEU A 830 -38.26 -71.99 2.36
C LEU A 830 -38.29 -71.41 0.93
N ASN A 831 -38.96 -72.08 -0.01
CA ASN A 831 -38.94 -71.78 -1.43
C ASN A 831 -40.23 -71.08 -1.92
N PRO A 832 -40.23 -69.75 -2.07
CA PRO A 832 -41.41 -68.96 -2.48
C PRO A 832 -41.89 -69.18 -3.92
N ALA A 833 -41.24 -70.06 -4.67
CA ALA A 833 -41.56 -70.37 -6.05
C ALA A 833 -42.06 -71.81 -6.24
N GLY A 834 -42.15 -72.62 -5.18
CA GLY A 834 -42.70 -73.97 -5.30
C GLY A 834 -42.78 -74.72 -3.98
N SER A 835 -43.90 -75.43 -3.83
CA SER A 835 -44.39 -75.99 -2.57
C SER A 835 -43.35 -76.67 -1.67
N ASP A 836 -43.38 -76.29 -0.39
CA ASP A 836 -42.45 -76.72 0.66
C ASP A 836 -43.03 -77.78 1.62
N GLY A 837 -44.33 -78.09 1.49
CA GLY A 837 -45.00 -79.06 2.35
C GLY A 837 -45.27 -78.52 3.76
N PHE A 838 -44.64 -79.09 4.79
CA PHE A 838 -44.81 -78.60 6.16
C PHE A 838 -43.61 -77.72 6.56
N ALA A 839 -43.88 -76.44 6.90
CA ALA A 839 -42.87 -75.45 7.30
C ALA A 839 -42.02 -75.83 8.53
N GLY A 840 -42.44 -76.84 9.30
CA GLY A 840 -41.74 -77.30 10.50
C GLY A 840 -41.96 -78.78 10.75
N THR A 841 -41.53 -79.26 11.92
CA THR A 841 -41.64 -80.67 12.31
C THR A 841 -42.53 -80.81 13.55
N LEU A 842 -43.33 -81.88 13.59
CA LEU A 842 -44.09 -82.29 14.78
C LEU A 842 -43.75 -83.75 15.11
N THR A 843 -42.88 -83.95 16.10
CA THR A 843 -42.44 -85.30 16.51
C THR A 843 -42.65 -85.46 18.00
N ALA A 844 -43.37 -86.53 18.40
CA ALA A 844 -43.67 -86.81 19.82
C ALA A 844 -44.27 -85.61 20.60
N GLY A 845 -45.06 -84.78 19.92
CA GLY A 845 -45.68 -83.58 20.51
C GLY A 845 -44.77 -82.35 20.57
N LEU A 846 -43.53 -82.42 20.11
CA LEU A 846 -42.64 -81.26 19.97
C LEU A 846 -42.84 -80.63 18.58
N LEU A 847 -43.37 -79.41 18.56
CA LEU A 847 -43.45 -78.57 17.38
C LEU A 847 -42.14 -77.79 17.24
N SER A 848 -41.48 -77.81 16.08
CA SER A 848 -40.16 -77.18 15.90
C SER A 848 -39.97 -76.59 14.51
N PHE A 849 -39.43 -75.37 14.44
CA PHE A 849 -39.12 -74.62 13.22
C PHE A 849 -37.66 -74.15 13.21
N THR A 850 -36.98 -74.30 12.08
CA THR A 850 -35.59 -73.86 11.90
C THR A 850 -35.60 -72.46 11.31
N LYS A 851 -34.96 -71.51 11.99
CA LYS A 851 -34.90 -70.12 11.55
C LYS A 851 -33.85 -69.93 10.46
N ARG A 852 -34.14 -69.04 9.51
CA ARG A 852 -33.15 -68.56 8.56
C ARG A 852 -32.12 -67.67 9.27
N ALA A 853 -30.84 -67.98 9.10
CA ALA A 853 -29.75 -67.21 9.69
C ALA A 853 -29.77 -65.73 9.29
N ASP A 854 -30.06 -65.43 8.01
CA ASP A 854 -30.13 -64.05 7.51
C ASP A 854 -31.26 -63.26 8.19
N ALA A 855 -32.47 -63.81 8.29
CA ALA A 855 -33.60 -63.14 8.92
C ALA A 855 -33.36 -62.88 10.43
N VAL A 856 -32.68 -63.80 11.11
CA VAL A 856 -32.27 -63.63 12.51
C VAL A 856 -31.20 -62.54 12.64
N THR A 857 -30.25 -62.48 11.71
CA THR A 857 -29.17 -61.47 11.68
C THR A 857 -29.74 -60.08 11.35
N ASN A 858 -30.69 -60.01 10.43
CA ASN A 858 -31.36 -58.78 10.02
C ASN A 858 -32.27 -58.23 11.13
N GLY A 859 -32.78 -59.09 12.01
CA GLY A 859 -33.69 -58.69 13.09
C GLY A 859 -35.06 -58.21 12.59
N ASP A 860 -35.39 -58.43 11.31
CA ASP A 860 -36.57 -57.92 10.63
C ASP A 860 -37.81 -58.82 10.78
N VAL A 861 -37.71 -59.90 11.57
CA VAL A 861 -38.81 -60.83 11.87
C VAL A 861 -38.84 -61.18 13.36
N THR A 862 -40.03 -61.11 13.95
CA THR A 862 -40.34 -61.68 15.27
C THR A 862 -40.99 -63.06 15.12
N TYR A 863 -40.55 -64.02 15.94
CA TYR A 863 -40.97 -65.42 15.91
C TYR A 863 -41.83 -65.74 17.15
N THR A 864 -43.09 -66.14 16.96
CA THR A 864 -43.98 -66.54 18.06
C THR A 864 -44.66 -67.88 17.78
N ILE A 865 -44.97 -68.62 18.85
CA ILE A 865 -45.86 -69.77 18.80
C ILE A 865 -47.09 -69.41 19.63
N GLU A 866 -48.27 -69.70 19.09
CA GLU A 866 -49.54 -69.43 19.75
C GLU A 866 -50.35 -70.72 19.89
N GLU A 867 -51.16 -70.81 20.95
CA GLU A 867 -52.08 -71.93 21.19
C GLU A 867 -53.54 -71.49 21.25
N SER A 868 -54.43 -72.45 20.93
CA SER A 868 -55.88 -72.36 21.12
C SER A 868 -56.49 -73.76 21.28
N ASP A 869 -57.58 -73.87 22.05
CA ASP A 869 -58.37 -75.09 22.21
C ASP A 869 -59.37 -75.34 21.08
N ASP A 870 -59.73 -74.31 20.32
CA ASP A 870 -60.80 -74.38 19.32
C ASP A 870 -60.54 -73.59 18.03
N LEU A 871 -59.27 -73.43 17.65
CA LEU A 871 -58.82 -72.69 16.47
C LEU A 871 -59.15 -71.19 16.51
N GLY A 872 -59.34 -70.63 17.70
CA GLY A 872 -59.61 -69.20 17.89
C GLY A 872 -61.09 -68.84 17.85
N ILE A 873 -62.02 -69.80 17.95
CA ILE A 873 -63.46 -69.54 17.84
C ILE A 873 -64.00 -68.92 19.14
N ASN A 874 -63.77 -69.57 20.29
CA ASN A 874 -64.12 -69.07 21.62
C ASN A 874 -62.89 -68.94 22.52
N ASP A 875 -61.83 -69.71 22.25
CA ASP A 875 -60.54 -69.60 22.92
C ASP A 875 -59.55 -68.88 21.99
N PRO A 876 -59.31 -67.56 22.16
CA PRO A 876 -58.47 -66.79 21.25
C PRO A 876 -57.04 -67.33 21.23
N TRP A 877 -56.36 -67.19 20.09
CA TRP A 877 -54.95 -67.52 19.99
C TRP A 877 -54.12 -66.70 20.99
N GLN A 878 -53.33 -67.39 21.81
CA GLN A 878 -52.49 -66.78 22.84
C GLN A 878 -51.04 -67.22 22.62
N ALA A 879 -50.09 -66.28 22.66
CA ALA A 879 -48.67 -66.58 22.59
C ALA A 879 -48.25 -67.45 23.79
N VAL A 880 -47.50 -68.51 23.51
CA VAL A 880 -46.93 -69.40 24.53
C VAL A 880 -45.44 -69.14 24.70
N THR A 881 -44.90 -69.54 25.84
CA THR A 881 -43.45 -69.54 26.04
C THR A 881 -42.85 -70.76 25.32
N PRO A 882 -41.97 -70.58 24.33
CA PRO A 882 -41.34 -71.69 23.63
C PRO A 882 -40.49 -72.56 24.56
N THR A 883 -40.40 -73.86 24.27
CA THR A 883 -39.45 -74.78 24.90
C THR A 883 -38.00 -74.42 24.55
N THR A 884 -37.76 -73.95 23.33
CA THR A 884 -36.47 -73.39 22.91
C THR A 884 -36.74 -72.21 21.96
N ASN A 885 -35.97 -71.14 22.11
CA ASN A 885 -36.01 -69.99 21.21
C ASN A 885 -34.61 -69.37 21.13
N ASP A 886 -33.76 -69.87 20.24
CA ASP A 886 -32.40 -69.40 20.01
C ASP A 886 -32.21 -68.89 18.58
N ALA A 887 -30.98 -68.63 18.16
CA ALA A 887 -30.67 -68.12 16.82
C ALA A 887 -30.96 -69.13 15.70
N GLY A 888 -31.07 -70.43 15.99
CA GLY A 888 -31.28 -71.48 15.00
C GLY A 888 -32.69 -72.06 14.99
N ILE A 889 -33.35 -72.17 16.14
CA ILE A 889 -34.61 -72.90 16.29
C ILE A 889 -35.59 -72.17 17.22
N ILE A 890 -36.89 -72.28 16.90
CA ILE A 890 -37.98 -72.08 17.86
C ILE A 890 -38.80 -73.35 17.96
N SER A 891 -39.04 -73.83 19.18
CA SER A 891 -39.78 -75.07 19.43
C SER A 891 -40.69 -74.96 20.64
N TYR A 892 -41.76 -75.75 20.65
CA TYR A 892 -42.74 -75.79 21.72
C TYR A 892 -43.31 -77.19 21.90
N GLN A 893 -43.23 -77.70 23.13
CA GLN A 893 -43.79 -78.98 23.53
C GLN A 893 -45.28 -78.83 23.85
N LEU A 894 -46.14 -79.48 23.06
CA LEU A 894 -47.58 -79.48 23.28
C LEU A 894 -47.93 -80.13 24.63
N PRO A 895 -48.91 -79.58 25.38
CA PRO A 895 -49.34 -80.14 26.67
C PRO A 895 -49.88 -81.58 26.56
N SER A 896 -49.40 -82.48 27.44
CA SER A 896 -49.89 -83.86 27.49
C SER A 896 -51.24 -83.97 28.24
N GLY A 897 -52.19 -84.74 27.71
CA GLY A 897 -53.44 -85.10 28.41
C GLY A 897 -54.65 -84.20 28.12
N ALA A 898 -54.53 -83.19 27.25
CA ALA A 898 -55.66 -82.43 26.75
C ALA A 898 -56.39 -83.19 25.63
N THR A 899 -57.73 -83.10 25.58
CA THR A 899 -58.54 -83.79 24.57
C THR A 899 -58.38 -83.21 23.17
N ARG A 900 -58.10 -81.90 23.04
CA ARG A 900 -57.71 -81.18 21.81
C ARG A 900 -56.90 -79.93 22.18
N LYS A 901 -55.78 -79.67 21.50
CA LYS A 901 -54.94 -78.45 21.57
C LYS A 901 -54.42 -78.16 20.17
N PHE A 902 -54.49 -76.92 19.72
CA PHE A 902 -53.93 -76.46 18.45
C PHE A 902 -52.81 -75.47 18.73
N ALA A 903 -51.71 -75.58 17.99
CA ALA A 903 -50.63 -74.63 18.01
C ALA A 903 -50.36 -74.13 16.59
N ARG A 904 -50.00 -72.85 16.46
CA ARG A 904 -49.57 -72.25 15.20
C ARG A 904 -48.29 -71.46 15.39
N PHE A 905 -47.50 -71.40 14.33
CA PHE A 905 -46.33 -70.54 14.24
C PHE A 905 -46.72 -69.25 13.55
N VAL A 906 -46.27 -68.12 14.10
CA VAL A 906 -46.58 -66.79 13.59
C VAL A 906 -45.28 -66.01 13.46
N THR A 907 -45.11 -65.39 12.31
CA THR A 907 -44.04 -64.42 12.04
C THR A 907 -44.64 -63.04 11.94
N THR A 908 -44.02 -62.05 12.56
CA THR A 908 -44.40 -60.64 12.41
C THR A 908 -43.20 -59.89 11.86
N GLN A 909 -43.40 -59.13 10.78
CA GLN A 909 -42.35 -58.31 10.21
C GLN A 909 -42.08 -57.13 11.15
N ASN A 910 -40.83 -56.93 11.53
CA ASN A 910 -40.39 -55.76 12.27
C ASN A 910 -40.13 -54.61 11.29
N PRO A 911 -40.43 -53.36 11.69
CA PRO A 911 -40.21 -52.18 10.86
C PRO A 911 -38.73 -51.90 10.58
#